data_AF-A0A7X5VFG9-F1
#
_entry.id   AF-A0A7X5VFG9-F1
#
_cell.length_a   1.000
_cell.length_b   1.000
_cell.length_c   1.000
_cell.angle_alpha   90.00
_cell.angle_beta   90.00
_cell.angle_gamma   90.00
#
_symmetry.space_group_name_H-M   'P 1'
#
loop_
_entity.id
_entity.type
_entity.pdbx_description
1 polymer ?
#
loop_
_entity_poly.entity_id
_entity_poly.type
_entity_poly.pdbx_seq_one_letter_code
_entity_poly.pdbx_strand_id
1 'polypeptide(L)'
;MADDFRSPRVLDVLAAEEPWEVPGAWVARVRGRLKAWGDDPDALRPLRPEAFPDFVKGTPAAVWFTHQVAPLLTGWIPVLHGEYADLSAELTHDFYRPSSRVGGNGHIIYVAPTDWHLQAIAGARGFREHGRKQALQLSRDVVRLFVDAPPMAARAEALTAAFERVLADRDITHLHVTGEYDEIAKYWRTDALKDSERAVLPELAGPTAALRYSLNSIRDTHARLLMTIPDEYAGDFARVLAELILASGLRGIPQPVANILGDAAGDVHKVLQEIHQDFDQQTWNGHVNQWMSRAIRTGHAPLARSWGAAAARVGVHLSGVLTREPWPEPEIPDLTTLFRILDRERWSALETAAAADKDASLSAAWKGVQNESTDEKAADDGTLDEPLPKPLDFSDDPLAELDSLIGLESVKDAVRRMVAEVKTNLRRTELGLPSHERARHMVFVGKPGTAKTTIARLLSRIYHQLGVLEKGHVVEVDRSDLVGAGVGSTAPMTAAKFREALGGVLFIDEAYSLTPENTPGDYGLEAVATILKLMEDHRNDCIVIVAGYHREMQRFMESNTGLASRFPKLLSFSEYDTDQLVAIFELQARQKGMIYGEEVLDKVRSVIPPAPRGHSFGNGRFIRNVLEEAVSNQATRLSSMDPDKLTERDLRELIPADVRPPTSMRAEDYLLQKPGT
;
A
#
# COMPACT_ATOMS: atom_id res chain seq x y z
N MET A 1 -32.93 -2.09 8.14
CA MET A 1 -32.42 -1.21 7.08
C MET A 1 -31.41 -0.28 7.74
N ALA A 2 -30.13 -0.61 7.64
CA ALA A 2 -29.01 0.08 8.29
C ALA A 2 -27.70 -0.34 7.59
N ASP A 3 -27.69 -0.19 6.26
CA ASP A 3 -26.59 -0.63 5.38
C ASP A 3 -26.60 0.24 4.12
N ASP A 4 -26.30 1.54 4.29
CA ASP A 4 -25.92 2.46 3.20
C ASP A 4 -25.33 3.76 3.77
N PHE A 5 -24.05 3.70 4.15
CA PHE A 5 -23.13 4.86 4.27
C PHE A 5 -21.69 4.37 4.05
N ARG A 6 -21.47 3.67 2.94
CA ARG A 6 -20.14 3.46 2.36
C ARG A 6 -19.87 4.59 1.37
N SER A 7 -18.67 5.16 1.40
CA SER A 7 -18.26 6.15 0.40
C SER A 7 -18.42 5.58 -1.03
N PRO A 8 -18.85 6.40 -2.01
CA PRO A 8 -19.05 5.94 -3.37
C PRO A 8 -17.70 5.56 -4.00
N ARG A 9 -17.54 4.27 -4.32
CA ARG A 9 -16.32 3.74 -4.93
C ARG A 9 -16.10 4.34 -6.32
N VAL A 10 -14.97 4.98 -6.55
CA VAL A 10 -14.67 5.67 -7.82
C VAL A 10 -13.57 5.02 -8.65
N LEU A 11 -13.68 5.26 -9.95
CA LEU A 11 -12.56 5.26 -10.88
C LEU A 11 -12.25 6.72 -11.22
N ASP A 12 -11.19 7.28 -10.65
CA ASP A 12 -10.69 8.59 -11.06
C ASP A 12 -9.69 8.46 -12.20
N VAL A 13 -10.09 8.88 -13.41
CA VAL A 13 -9.21 8.94 -14.59
C VAL A 13 -8.67 10.36 -14.69
N LEU A 14 -7.36 10.56 -14.53
CA LEU A 14 -6.78 11.92 -14.50
C LEU A 14 -7.05 12.75 -15.77
N ALA A 15 -7.31 12.12 -16.91
CA ALA A 15 -7.65 12.80 -18.16
C ALA A 15 -9.15 13.17 -18.29
N ALA A 16 -10.02 12.70 -17.38
CA ALA A 16 -11.43 13.04 -17.34
C ALA A 16 -11.67 14.30 -16.48
N GLU A 17 -12.80 14.98 -16.70
CA GLU A 17 -13.15 16.21 -15.98
C GLU A 17 -13.42 15.94 -14.49
N GLU A 18 -14.11 14.84 -14.17
CA GLU A 18 -14.48 14.40 -12.82
C GLU A 18 -14.27 12.88 -12.62
N PRO A 19 -14.14 12.39 -11.37
CA PRO A 19 -14.09 10.95 -11.06
C PRO A 19 -15.42 10.25 -11.39
N TRP A 20 -15.37 9.02 -11.90
CA TRP A 20 -16.58 8.23 -12.17
C TRP A 20 -16.96 7.35 -10.98
N GLU A 21 -18.14 7.57 -10.39
CA GLU A 21 -18.75 6.65 -9.42
C GLU A 21 -19.22 5.38 -10.13
N VAL A 22 -18.56 4.25 -9.86
CA VAL A 22 -18.73 3.02 -10.65
C VAL A 22 -19.93 2.22 -10.13
N PRO A 23 -21.02 2.05 -10.91
CA PRO A 23 -22.22 1.40 -10.41
C PRO A 23 -21.98 -0.08 -10.11
N GLY A 24 -22.35 -0.54 -8.91
CA GLY A 24 -22.18 -1.96 -8.54
C GLY A 24 -22.89 -2.93 -9.51
N ALA A 25 -24.01 -2.52 -10.09
CA ALA A 25 -24.72 -3.26 -11.14
C ALA A 25 -23.93 -3.37 -12.46
N TRP A 26 -23.13 -2.35 -12.81
CA TRP A 26 -22.24 -2.37 -13.98
C TRP A 26 -21.12 -3.40 -13.77
N VAL A 27 -20.44 -3.34 -12.62
CA VAL A 27 -19.38 -4.30 -12.24
C VAL A 27 -19.92 -5.74 -12.24
N ALA A 28 -21.08 -5.97 -11.62
CA ALA A 28 -21.73 -7.28 -11.57
C ALA A 28 -22.08 -7.81 -12.96
N ARG A 29 -22.56 -6.96 -13.88
CA ARG A 29 -22.89 -7.34 -15.26
C ARG A 29 -21.64 -7.72 -16.06
N VAL A 30 -20.57 -6.91 -16.00
CA VAL A 30 -19.30 -7.19 -16.68
C VAL A 30 -18.73 -8.51 -16.16
N ARG A 31 -18.61 -8.68 -14.84
CA ARG A 31 -18.13 -9.92 -14.22
C ARG A 31 -19.01 -11.14 -14.53
N GLY A 32 -20.33 -10.97 -14.58
CA GLY A 32 -21.26 -12.02 -15.03
C GLY A 32 -20.99 -12.48 -16.47
N ARG A 33 -20.64 -11.58 -17.38
CA ARG A 33 -20.27 -11.93 -18.76
C ARG A 33 -18.88 -12.59 -18.84
N LEU A 34 -17.91 -12.13 -18.06
CA LEU A 34 -16.60 -12.80 -17.94
C LEU A 34 -16.75 -14.23 -17.41
N LYS A 35 -17.59 -14.43 -16.39
CA LYS A 35 -17.92 -15.76 -15.88
C LYS A 35 -18.58 -16.63 -16.94
N ALA A 36 -19.56 -16.12 -17.68
CA ALA A 36 -20.21 -16.88 -18.75
C ALA A 36 -19.23 -17.37 -19.84
N TRP A 37 -18.18 -16.60 -20.18
CA TRP A 37 -17.10 -17.08 -21.05
C TRP A 37 -16.15 -18.08 -20.36
N GLY A 38 -16.02 -18.02 -19.04
CA GLY A 38 -15.28 -19.01 -18.24
C GLY A 38 -15.96 -20.38 -18.21
N ASP A 39 -17.29 -20.38 -18.09
CA ASP A 39 -18.14 -21.57 -18.05
C ASP A 39 -18.41 -22.15 -19.46
N ASP A 40 -18.21 -21.36 -20.53
CA ASP A 40 -18.33 -21.77 -21.94
C ASP A 40 -17.15 -22.69 -22.37
N PRO A 41 -17.39 -23.93 -22.84
CA PRO A 41 -16.34 -24.85 -23.27
C PRO A 41 -15.78 -24.56 -24.68
N ASP A 42 -16.54 -23.89 -25.56
CA ASP A 42 -16.15 -23.58 -26.93
C ASP A 42 -15.42 -22.22 -27.03
N ALA A 43 -15.49 -21.39 -25.99
CA ALA A 43 -14.81 -20.09 -25.95
C ALA A 43 -13.27 -20.22 -26.03
N LEU A 44 -12.65 -19.35 -26.83
CA LEU A 44 -11.22 -19.38 -27.15
C LEU A 44 -10.34 -19.32 -25.88
N ARG A 45 -9.47 -20.33 -25.68
CA ARG A 45 -8.48 -20.37 -24.60
C ARG A 45 -7.06 -20.00 -25.13
N PRO A 46 -6.17 -19.37 -24.34
CA PRO A 46 -4.83 -18.99 -24.81
C PRO A 46 -3.96 -20.19 -25.20
N LEU A 47 -3.20 -20.08 -26.29
CA LEU A 47 -2.24 -21.12 -26.74
C LEU A 47 -1.05 -21.32 -25.78
N ARG A 48 -0.76 -20.31 -24.95
CA ARG A 48 0.32 -20.32 -23.96
C ARG A 48 -0.24 -19.92 -22.59
N PRO A 49 -0.97 -20.79 -21.88
CA PRO A 49 -1.51 -20.47 -20.55
C PRO A 49 -0.39 -20.11 -19.56
N GLU A 50 0.79 -20.72 -19.72
CA GLU A 50 1.96 -20.48 -18.85
C GLU A 50 2.70 -19.16 -19.15
N ALA A 51 2.28 -18.40 -20.16
CA ALA A 51 2.76 -17.03 -20.38
C ALA A 51 2.14 -16.01 -19.41
N PHE A 52 1.11 -16.41 -18.65
CA PHE A 52 0.36 -15.55 -17.73
C PHE A 52 0.17 -16.27 -16.39
N PRO A 53 1.23 -16.46 -15.59
CA PRO A 53 1.24 -17.37 -14.43
C PRO A 53 0.24 -17.00 -13.33
N ASP A 54 -0.07 -15.70 -13.18
CA ASP A 54 -1.07 -15.19 -12.24
C ASP A 54 -2.52 -15.52 -12.64
N PHE A 55 -2.79 -16.04 -13.85
CA PHE A 55 -4.14 -16.45 -14.25
C PHE A 55 -4.41 -17.93 -13.98
N VAL A 56 -5.63 -18.23 -13.54
CA VAL A 56 -6.11 -19.61 -13.34
C VAL A 56 -5.96 -20.41 -14.64
N LYS A 57 -5.36 -21.60 -14.56
CA LYS A 57 -5.16 -22.49 -15.70
C LYS A 57 -6.49 -22.81 -16.38
N GLY A 58 -6.63 -22.46 -17.66
CA GLY A 58 -7.87 -22.61 -18.44
C GLY A 58 -8.74 -21.35 -18.53
N THR A 59 -8.32 -20.21 -17.97
CA THR A 59 -8.97 -18.91 -18.17
C THR A 59 -9.17 -18.58 -19.67
N PRO A 60 -10.35 -18.07 -20.09
CA PRO A 60 -10.59 -17.66 -21.47
C PRO A 60 -9.72 -16.50 -21.94
N ALA A 61 -9.39 -16.48 -23.23
CA ALA A 61 -8.73 -15.34 -23.88
C ALA A 61 -9.56 -14.06 -23.75
N ALA A 62 -10.89 -14.15 -23.62
CA ALA A 62 -11.77 -13.01 -23.39
C ALA A 62 -11.53 -12.33 -22.04
N VAL A 63 -11.29 -13.11 -20.98
CA VAL A 63 -11.00 -12.58 -19.64
C VAL A 63 -9.61 -11.95 -19.61
N TRP A 64 -8.61 -12.63 -20.18
CA TRP A 64 -7.26 -12.09 -20.31
C TRP A 64 -7.23 -10.78 -21.12
N PHE A 65 -7.91 -10.74 -22.27
CA PHE A 65 -8.00 -9.54 -23.10
C PHE A 65 -8.75 -8.41 -22.37
N THR A 66 -9.80 -8.72 -21.60
CA THR A 66 -10.47 -7.73 -20.74
C THR A 66 -9.51 -7.11 -19.73
N HIS A 67 -8.67 -7.90 -19.06
CA HIS A 67 -7.68 -7.42 -18.10
C HIS A 67 -6.68 -6.43 -18.73
N GLN A 68 -6.27 -6.67 -19.98
CA GLN A 68 -5.34 -5.80 -20.72
C GLN A 68 -6.03 -4.54 -21.26
N VAL A 69 -7.29 -4.65 -21.71
CA VAL A 69 -8.01 -3.61 -22.44
C VAL A 69 -8.75 -2.62 -21.53
N ALA A 70 -9.34 -3.07 -20.43
CA ALA A 70 -10.17 -2.25 -19.55
C ALA A 70 -9.51 -0.90 -19.15
N PRO A 71 -8.27 -0.84 -18.63
CA PRO A 71 -7.63 0.42 -18.29
C PRO A 71 -7.32 1.24 -19.54
N LEU A 72 -6.84 0.62 -20.62
CA LEU A 72 -6.48 1.30 -21.87
C LEU A 72 -7.68 1.93 -22.58
N LEU A 73 -8.91 1.47 -22.33
CA LEU A 73 -10.10 2.16 -22.83
C LEU A 73 -10.30 3.56 -22.21
N THR A 74 -9.73 3.84 -21.04
CA THR A 74 -9.83 5.18 -20.40
C THR A 74 -8.93 6.24 -21.04
N GLY A 75 -7.89 5.86 -21.81
CA GLY A 75 -7.02 6.81 -22.50
C GLY A 75 -5.69 6.21 -22.98
N TRP A 76 -4.91 7.00 -23.70
CA TRP A 76 -3.50 6.68 -23.99
C TRP A 76 -2.61 7.05 -22.81
N ILE A 77 -1.87 6.07 -22.28
CA ILE A 77 -1.12 6.15 -21.01
C ILE A 77 -2.02 6.72 -19.91
N PRO A 78 -3.07 5.97 -19.50
CA PRO A 78 -4.00 6.44 -18.50
C PRO A 78 -3.38 6.37 -17.10
N VAL A 79 -3.67 7.39 -16.31
CA VAL A 79 -3.36 7.47 -14.88
C VAL A 79 -4.67 7.29 -14.12
N LEU A 80 -4.78 6.19 -13.38
CA LEU A 80 -6.00 5.78 -12.67
C LEU A 80 -5.81 5.87 -11.15
N HIS A 81 -6.80 6.41 -10.45
CA HIS A 81 -6.84 6.59 -9.00
C HIS A 81 -8.23 6.21 -8.43
N GLY A 82 -8.39 6.20 -7.10
CA GLY A 82 -9.59 5.74 -6.40
C GLY A 82 -9.65 4.22 -6.21
N GLU A 83 -10.75 3.71 -5.65
CA GLU A 83 -10.89 2.30 -5.28
C GLU A 83 -10.88 1.34 -6.48
N TYR A 84 -11.17 1.83 -7.68
CA TYR A 84 -11.07 1.07 -8.93
C TYR A 84 -9.81 1.39 -9.76
N ALA A 85 -8.75 1.95 -9.16
CA ALA A 85 -7.48 2.18 -9.84
C ALA A 85 -6.92 0.92 -10.54
N ASP A 86 -6.99 -0.25 -9.88
CA ASP A 86 -6.75 -1.56 -10.50
C ASP A 86 -8.05 -2.17 -11.04
N LEU A 87 -8.66 -1.47 -12.00
CA LEU A 87 -9.87 -1.89 -12.71
C LEU A 87 -9.70 -3.29 -13.33
N SER A 88 -8.48 -3.60 -13.78
CA SER A 88 -8.11 -4.90 -14.36
C SER A 88 -8.28 -6.04 -13.37
N ALA A 89 -7.70 -5.95 -12.17
CA ALA A 89 -7.83 -6.99 -11.16
C ALA A 89 -9.25 -7.08 -10.58
N GLU A 90 -9.93 -5.95 -10.33
CA GLU A 90 -11.31 -5.95 -9.79
C GLU A 90 -12.31 -6.60 -10.76
N LEU A 91 -12.17 -6.37 -12.08
CA LEU A 91 -13.02 -7.01 -13.08
C LEU A 91 -12.66 -8.48 -13.30
N THR A 92 -11.39 -8.88 -13.28
CA THR A 92 -11.00 -10.28 -13.55
C THR A 92 -10.71 -11.12 -12.31
N HIS A 93 -11.09 -10.63 -11.12
CA HIS A 93 -10.84 -11.21 -9.79
C HIS A 93 -11.10 -12.74 -9.69
N ASP A 94 -12.12 -13.25 -10.39
CA ASP A 94 -12.52 -14.66 -10.32
C ASP A 94 -11.53 -15.59 -11.06
N PHE A 95 -10.70 -15.02 -11.93
CA PHE A 95 -9.76 -15.70 -12.82
C PHE A 95 -8.29 -15.27 -12.62
N TYR A 96 -8.07 -14.11 -11.99
CA TYR A 96 -6.76 -13.49 -11.77
C TYR A 96 -6.36 -13.61 -10.31
N ARG A 97 -5.21 -14.22 -10.06
CA ARG A 97 -4.64 -14.54 -8.76
C ARG A 97 -3.20 -14.02 -8.71
N PRO A 98 -3.01 -12.69 -8.63
CA PRO A 98 -1.68 -12.11 -8.66
C PRO A 98 -0.86 -12.55 -7.45
N SER A 99 0.38 -12.89 -7.73
CA SER A 99 1.46 -13.12 -6.75
C SER A 99 1.67 -11.92 -5.81
N SER A 100 1.48 -10.70 -6.31
CA SER A 100 1.43 -9.47 -5.48
C SER A 100 0.20 -8.63 -5.80
N ARG A 101 -0.57 -8.24 -4.76
CA ARG A 101 -1.68 -7.30 -4.93
C ARG A 101 -1.18 -5.86 -4.85
N VAL A 102 -1.40 -5.09 -5.92
CA VAL A 102 -1.44 -3.63 -5.82
C VAL A 102 -2.63 -3.24 -4.94
N GLY A 103 -2.48 -2.19 -4.13
CA GLY A 103 -3.54 -1.74 -3.22
C GLY A 103 -3.13 -0.57 -2.33
N GLY A 104 -4.15 0.15 -1.85
CA GLY A 104 -4.02 1.45 -1.22
C GLY A 104 -4.22 2.60 -2.20
N ASN A 105 -4.34 3.82 -1.69
CA ASN A 105 -4.83 4.99 -2.43
C ASN A 105 -3.73 5.69 -3.24
N GLY A 106 -2.91 4.88 -3.94
CA GLY A 106 -1.97 5.36 -4.94
C GLY A 106 -2.66 5.63 -6.28
N HIS A 107 -1.87 5.88 -7.32
CA HIS A 107 -2.33 5.91 -8.70
C HIS A 107 -1.58 4.84 -9.50
N ILE A 108 -2.20 4.30 -10.56
CA ILE A 108 -1.60 3.31 -11.45
C ILE A 108 -1.50 3.91 -12.85
N ILE A 109 -0.32 3.83 -13.46
CA ILE A 109 -0.07 4.27 -14.84
C ILE A 109 0.08 3.04 -15.73
N TYR A 110 -0.82 2.88 -16.70
CA TYR A 110 -0.76 1.74 -17.63
C TYR A 110 0.00 2.13 -18.89
N VAL A 111 1.05 1.37 -19.22
CA VAL A 111 1.85 1.56 -20.44
C VAL A 111 1.74 0.31 -21.32
N ALA A 112 1.39 0.49 -22.58
CA ALA A 112 1.16 -0.62 -23.52
C ALA A 112 1.64 -0.29 -24.94
N PRO A 113 1.95 -1.29 -25.79
CA PRO A 113 2.21 -1.09 -27.22
C PRO A 113 1.03 -0.41 -27.94
N THR A 114 1.30 0.37 -28.97
CA THR A 114 0.26 1.08 -29.76
C THR A 114 -0.72 0.18 -30.51
N ASP A 115 -0.45 -1.13 -30.58
CA ASP A 115 -1.31 -2.17 -31.15
C ASP A 115 -2.00 -3.02 -30.06
N TRP A 116 -2.15 -2.49 -28.84
CA TRP A 116 -2.79 -3.16 -27.69
C TRP A 116 -4.16 -3.80 -28.02
N HIS A 117 -4.99 -3.13 -28.81
CA HIS A 117 -6.31 -3.63 -29.26
C HIS A 117 -6.22 -4.92 -30.10
N LEU A 118 -5.06 -5.23 -30.69
CA LEU A 118 -4.83 -6.45 -31.46
C LEU A 118 -4.28 -7.61 -30.62
N GLN A 119 -4.05 -7.45 -29.31
CA GLN A 119 -3.39 -8.47 -28.49
C GLN A 119 -4.05 -9.87 -28.56
N ALA A 120 -5.39 -9.96 -28.57
CA ALA A 120 -6.08 -11.25 -28.75
C ALA A 120 -5.82 -11.86 -30.14
N ILE A 121 -5.73 -11.04 -31.19
CA ILE A 121 -5.44 -11.46 -32.57
C ILE A 121 -3.95 -11.85 -32.70
N ALA A 122 -3.05 -11.12 -32.02
CA ALA A 122 -1.63 -11.44 -31.92
C ALA A 122 -1.39 -12.79 -31.21
N GLY A 123 -2.11 -13.04 -30.12
CA GLY A 123 -2.12 -14.34 -29.44
C GLY A 123 -2.73 -15.46 -30.29
N ALA A 124 -3.59 -15.12 -31.27
CA ALA A 124 -4.28 -16.09 -32.11
C ALA A 124 -3.48 -16.59 -33.34
N ARG A 125 -2.26 -16.08 -33.59
CA ARG A 125 -1.43 -16.48 -34.76
C ARG A 125 -1.23 -17.99 -34.94
N GLY A 126 -1.27 -18.77 -33.86
CA GLY A 126 -1.11 -20.24 -33.90
C GLY A 126 -2.40 -21.03 -34.13
N PHE A 127 -3.57 -20.39 -34.27
CA PHE A 127 -4.81 -21.06 -34.62
C PHE A 127 -5.04 -21.11 -36.13
N ARG A 128 -5.86 -22.08 -36.56
CA ARG A 128 -6.51 -22.07 -37.88
C ARG A 128 -7.45 -20.86 -38.00
N GLU A 129 -7.82 -20.52 -39.24
CA GLU A 129 -8.72 -19.40 -39.59
C GLU A 129 -9.92 -19.22 -38.65
N HIS A 130 -10.59 -20.31 -38.25
CA HIS A 130 -11.72 -20.28 -37.34
C HIS A 130 -11.37 -19.67 -35.97
N GLY A 131 -10.24 -20.06 -35.36
CA GLY A 131 -9.78 -19.50 -34.08
C GLY A 131 -9.30 -18.05 -34.20
N ARG A 132 -8.70 -17.68 -35.35
CA ARG A 132 -8.39 -16.27 -35.67
C ARG A 132 -9.66 -15.43 -35.84
N LYS A 133 -10.73 -15.99 -36.42
CA LYS A 133 -12.05 -15.35 -36.52
C LYS A 133 -12.75 -15.22 -35.16
N GLN A 134 -12.69 -16.26 -34.33
CA GLN A 134 -13.17 -16.21 -32.95
C GLN A 134 -12.43 -15.11 -32.16
N ALA A 135 -11.10 -14.98 -32.29
CA ALA A 135 -10.33 -13.94 -31.63
C ALA A 135 -10.79 -12.52 -32.03
N LEU A 136 -11.04 -12.29 -33.32
CA LEU A 136 -11.56 -11.02 -33.83
C LEU A 136 -12.99 -10.69 -33.31
N GLN A 137 -13.87 -11.70 -33.25
CA GLN A 137 -15.22 -11.56 -32.67
C GLN A 137 -15.17 -11.29 -31.16
N LEU A 138 -14.28 -11.98 -30.45
CA LEU A 138 -13.99 -11.81 -29.03
C LEU A 138 -13.41 -10.41 -28.73
N SER A 139 -12.52 -9.88 -29.57
CA SER A 139 -11.99 -8.52 -29.43
C SER A 139 -13.10 -7.47 -29.43
N ARG A 140 -14.03 -7.56 -30.40
CA ARG A 140 -15.25 -6.73 -30.43
C ARG A 140 -16.07 -6.92 -29.14
N ASP A 141 -16.39 -8.16 -28.78
CA ASP A 141 -17.34 -8.45 -27.71
C ASP A 141 -16.83 -8.06 -26.32
N VAL A 142 -15.50 -8.10 -26.10
CA VAL A 142 -14.85 -7.59 -24.88
C VAL A 142 -14.91 -6.07 -24.82
N VAL A 143 -14.50 -5.37 -25.89
CA VAL A 143 -14.54 -3.90 -25.93
C VAL A 143 -15.97 -3.38 -25.76
N ARG A 144 -16.96 -4.07 -26.35
CA ARG A 144 -18.37 -3.72 -26.28
C ARG A 144 -18.96 -3.79 -24.85
N LEU A 145 -18.27 -4.38 -23.87
CA LEU A 145 -18.72 -4.38 -22.46
C LEU A 145 -18.64 -3.01 -21.79
N PHE A 146 -17.89 -2.07 -22.37
CA PHE A 146 -17.50 -0.78 -21.77
C PHE A 146 -18.16 0.44 -22.42
N VAL A 147 -19.05 0.25 -23.40
CA VAL A 147 -19.73 1.36 -24.12
C VAL A 147 -20.64 2.21 -23.23
N ASP A 148 -21.05 1.70 -22.07
CA ASP A 148 -21.87 2.40 -21.08
C ASP A 148 -21.10 2.86 -19.84
N ALA A 149 -19.77 2.74 -19.83
CA ALA A 149 -18.89 3.29 -18.80
C ALA A 149 -18.38 4.67 -19.28
N PRO A 150 -18.86 5.81 -18.73
CA PRO A 150 -18.55 7.14 -19.24
C PRO A 150 -17.07 7.45 -19.55
N PRO A 151 -16.08 7.12 -18.69
CA PRO A 151 -14.66 7.38 -19.01
C PRO A 151 -14.07 6.49 -20.10
N MET A 152 -14.79 5.47 -20.57
CA MET A 152 -14.36 4.50 -21.59
C MET A 152 -15.23 4.51 -22.85
N ALA A 153 -16.47 5.01 -22.74
CA ALA A 153 -17.54 4.87 -23.73
C ALA A 153 -17.11 5.22 -25.15
N ALA A 154 -16.63 6.45 -25.39
CA ALA A 154 -16.26 6.91 -26.73
C ALA A 154 -15.13 6.07 -27.38
N ARG A 155 -14.16 5.60 -26.58
CA ARG A 155 -13.06 4.73 -27.06
C ARG A 155 -13.56 3.30 -27.30
N ALA A 156 -14.47 2.81 -26.47
CA ALA A 156 -15.11 1.51 -26.62
C ALA A 156 -16.06 1.45 -27.83
N GLU A 157 -16.87 2.49 -28.05
CA GLU A 157 -17.76 2.62 -29.21
C GLU A 157 -16.95 2.69 -30.51
N ALA A 158 -15.91 3.53 -30.57
CA ALA A 158 -15.05 3.67 -31.74
C ALA A 158 -14.35 2.35 -32.13
N LEU A 159 -13.80 1.61 -31.16
CA LEU A 159 -13.21 0.29 -31.42
C LEU A 159 -14.26 -0.77 -31.75
N THR A 160 -15.42 -0.77 -31.10
CA THR A 160 -16.52 -1.70 -31.42
C THR A 160 -16.97 -1.49 -32.87
N ALA A 161 -17.19 -0.24 -33.29
CA ALA A 161 -17.57 0.11 -34.65
C ALA A 161 -16.46 -0.20 -35.68
N ALA A 162 -15.19 -0.15 -35.29
CA ALA A 162 -14.07 -0.57 -36.13
C ALA A 162 -14.03 -2.09 -36.32
N PHE A 163 -14.10 -2.87 -35.23
CA PHE A 163 -14.17 -4.34 -35.32
C PHE A 163 -15.42 -4.83 -36.06
N GLU A 164 -16.57 -4.17 -35.90
CA GLU A 164 -17.80 -4.53 -36.62
C GLU A 164 -17.68 -4.28 -38.13
N ARG A 165 -16.99 -3.22 -38.59
CA ARG A 165 -16.66 -3.05 -40.01
C ARG A 165 -15.71 -4.12 -40.52
N VAL A 166 -14.64 -4.40 -39.77
CA VAL A 166 -13.66 -5.45 -40.09
C VAL A 166 -14.31 -6.83 -40.21
N LEU A 167 -15.31 -7.13 -39.38
CA LEU A 167 -16.10 -8.37 -39.40
C LEU A 167 -17.18 -8.42 -40.49
N ALA A 168 -17.64 -7.26 -40.98
CA ALA A 168 -18.63 -7.15 -42.06
C ALA A 168 -17.98 -7.20 -43.45
N ASP A 169 -16.78 -6.65 -43.60
CA ASP A 169 -15.99 -6.74 -44.83
C ASP A 169 -15.35 -8.13 -44.97
N ARG A 170 -15.61 -8.79 -46.10
CA ARG A 170 -15.14 -10.14 -46.39
C ARG A 170 -13.62 -10.21 -46.56
N ASP A 171 -13.04 -9.26 -47.27
CA ASP A 171 -11.66 -9.32 -47.72
C ASP A 171 -10.72 -8.81 -46.61
N ILE A 172 -11.18 -7.82 -45.83
CA ILE A 172 -10.53 -7.44 -44.58
C ILE A 172 -10.69 -8.55 -43.51
N THR A 173 -11.85 -9.21 -43.37
CA THR A 173 -11.94 -10.42 -42.54
C THR A 173 -10.95 -11.50 -43.00
N HIS A 174 -10.80 -11.71 -44.31
CA HIS A 174 -9.85 -12.67 -44.87
C HIS A 174 -8.39 -12.35 -44.46
N LEU A 175 -7.98 -11.08 -44.59
CA LEU A 175 -6.68 -10.59 -44.09
C LEU A 175 -6.46 -10.94 -42.60
N HIS A 176 -7.48 -10.76 -41.76
CA HIS A 176 -7.37 -11.02 -40.32
C HIS A 176 -7.26 -12.52 -39.97
N VAL A 177 -7.78 -13.42 -40.81
CA VAL A 177 -7.78 -14.87 -40.54
C VAL A 177 -6.70 -15.65 -41.29
N THR A 178 -6.12 -15.12 -42.37
CA THR A 178 -5.01 -15.75 -43.12
C THR A 178 -3.70 -14.96 -43.09
N GLY A 179 -3.74 -13.63 -43.29
CA GLY A 179 -2.55 -12.79 -43.54
C GLY A 179 -1.60 -12.65 -42.35
N GLU A 180 -0.46 -11.98 -42.59
CA GLU A 180 0.56 -11.79 -41.57
C GLU A 180 0.22 -10.65 -40.59
N TYR A 181 0.75 -10.75 -39.37
CA TYR A 181 0.40 -9.79 -38.31
C TYR A 181 0.80 -8.35 -38.65
N ASP A 182 1.94 -8.16 -39.32
CA ASP A 182 2.42 -6.82 -39.65
C ASP A 182 1.56 -6.16 -40.74
N GLU A 183 0.88 -6.95 -41.58
CA GLU A 183 -0.12 -6.48 -42.55
C GLU A 183 -1.40 -6.04 -41.84
N ILE A 184 -1.86 -6.83 -40.87
CA ILE A 184 -3.02 -6.49 -40.01
C ILE A 184 -2.71 -5.22 -39.20
N ALA A 185 -1.58 -5.18 -38.51
CA ALA A 185 -1.18 -4.04 -37.69
C ALA A 185 -0.89 -2.79 -38.54
N LYS A 186 -0.48 -2.94 -39.81
CA LYS A 186 -0.45 -1.84 -40.77
C LYS A 186 -1.86 -1.34 -41.08
N TYR A 187 -2.78 -2.22 -41.50
CA TYR A 187 -4.18 -1.88 -41.81
C TYR A 187 -4.88 -1.13 -40.65
N TRP A 188 -4.64 -1.53 -39.40
CA TRP A 188 -5.21 -0.80 -38.25
C TRP A 188 -4.63 0.60 -38.03
N ARG A 189 -3.34 0.80 -38.36
CA ARG A 189 -2.71 2.13 -38.33
C ARG A 189 -3.18 3.01 -39.50
N THR A 190 -3.37 2.45 -40.69
CA THR A 190 -3.64 3.23 -41.91
C THR A 190 -5.12 3.37 -42.27
N ASP A 191 -5.96 2.35 -42.10
CA ASP A 191 -7.26 2.28 -42.78
C ASP A 191 -8.46 1.92 -41.87
N ALA A 192 -8.27 1.15 -40.79
CA ALA A 192 -9.39 0.61 -39.99
C ALA A 192 -10.27 1.68 -39.32
N LEU A 193 -9.68 2.82 -38.93
CA LEU A 193 -10.32 3.89 -38.16
C LEU A 193 -10.67 5.10 -39.03
N LYS A 194 -11.83 5.71 -38.80
CA LYS A 194 -12.22 7.03 -39.33
C LYS A 194 -11.52 8.14 -38.53
N ASP A 195 -11.44 9.35 -39.08
CA ASP A 195 -10.77 10.48 -38.40
C ASP A 195 -11.40 10.81 -37.03
N SER A 196 -12.72 10.72 -36.89
CA SER A 196 -13.42 10.89 -35.61
C SER A 196 -13.09 9.82 -34.57
N GLU A 197 -12.77 8.61 -35.02
CA GLU A 197 -12.38 7.48 -34.17
C GLU A 197 -10.89 7.58 -33.80
N ARG A 198 -10.04 8.03 -34.74
CA ARG A 198 -8.63 8.37 -34.49
C ARG A 198 -8.47 9.54 -33.51
N ALA A 199 -9.42 10.48 -33.47
CA ALA A 199 -9.40 11.58 -32.51
C ALA A 199 -9.50 11.10 -31.05
N VAL A 200 -10.23 10.01 -30.79
CA VAL A 200 -10.33 9.37 -29.47
C VAL A 200 -9.34 8.23 -29.25
N LEU A 201 -8.77 7.66 -30.32
CA LEU A 201 -7.77 6.58 -30.32
C LEU A 201 -6.48 6.96 -31.08
N PRO A 202 -5.83 8.11 -30.75
CA PRO A 202 -4.74 8.67 -31.55
C PRO A 202 -3.48 7.80 -31.55
N GLU A 203 -3.29 6.97 -30.52
CA GLU A 203 -2.15 6.08 -30.42
C GLU A 203 -2.19 4.93 -31.44
N LEU A 204 -3.38 4.53 -31.91
CA LEU A 204 -3.55 3.37 -32.78
C LEU A 204 -3.01 3.59 -34.20
N ALA A 205 -2.78 4.85 -34.59
CA ALA A 205 -2.02 5.22 -35.79
C ALA A 205 -0.50 4.96 -35.65
N GLY A 206 -0.03 4.51 -34.48
CA GLY A 206 1.34 4.05 -34.22
C GLY A 206 2.20 5.03 -33.40
N PRO A 207 3.44 4.64 -33.03
CA PRO A 207 4.23 5.35 -32.02
C PRO A 207 4.48 6.84 -32.32
N THR A 208 4.73 7.19 -33.57
CA THR A 208 4.92 8.59 -34.00
C THR A 208 3.65 9.44 -33.83
N ALA A 209 2.47 8.84 -34.00
CA ALA A 209 1.18 9.51 -33.77
C ALA A 209 0.89 9.64 -32.27
N ALA A 210 1.14 8.58 -31.48
CA ALA A 210 1.03 8.59 -30.02
C ALA A 210 1.91 9.68 -29.36
N LEU A 211 3.17 9.79 -29.81
CA LEU A 211 4.09 10.82 -29.34
C LEU A 211 3.67 12.23 -29.79
N ARG A 212 3.24 12.40 -31.06
CA ARG A 212 2.75 13.69 -31.58
C ARG A 212 1.49 14.16 -30.85
N TYR A 213 0.56 13.25 -30.56
CA TYR A 213 -0.61 13.53 -29.72
C TYR A 213 -0.20 13.96 -28.32
N SER A 214 0.74 13.27 -27.68
CA SER A 214 1.21 13.60 -26.34
C SER A 214 1.90 14.98 -26.27
N LEU A 215 2.75 15.30 -27.25
CA LEU A 215 3.43 16.61 -27.35
C LEU A 215 2.46 17.75 -27.68
N ASN A 216 1.47 17.53 -28.55
CA ASN A 216 0.37 18.48 -28.75
C ASN A 216 -0.46 18.66 -27.46
N SER A 217 -0.80 17.56 -26.79
CA SER A 217 -1.60 17.55 -25.56
C SER A 217 -0.95 18.39 -24.46
N ILE A 218 0.36 18.30 -24.24
CA ILE A 218 1.02 19.14 -23.23
C ILE A 218 1.09 20.61 -23.67
N ARG A 219 1.40 20.90 -24.95
CA ARG A 219 1.39 22.28 -25.47
C ARG A 219 0.03 22.96 -25.26
N ASP A 220 -1.04 22.28 -25.69
CA ASP A 220 -2.37 22.85 -25.78
C ASP A 220 -3.03 22.94 -24.38
N THR A 221 -2.72 22.02 -23.46
CA THR A 221 -3.18 22.12 -22.06
C THR A 221 -2.37 23.14 -21.26
N HIS A 222 -1.05 23.21 -21.44
CA HIS A 222 -0.20 24.18 -20.77
C HIS A 222 -0.55 25.62 -21.19
N ALA A 223 -0.70 25.88 -22.49
CA ALA A 223 -1.12 27.20 -22.98
C ALA A 223 -2.50 27.63 -22.44
N ARG A 224 -3.47 26.71 -22.40
CA ARG A 224 -4.80 26.97 -21.80
C ARG A 224 -4.72 27.23 -20.30
N LEU A 225 -3.92 26.45 -19.57
CA LEU A 225 -3.75 26.62 -18.12
C LEU A 225 -3.05 27.94 -17.79
N LEU A 226 -1.99 28.30 -18.52
CA LEU A 226 -1.25 29.56 -18.34
C LEU A 226 -2.09 30.79 -18.67
N MET A 227 -2.91 30.73 -19.72
CA MET A 227 -3.85 31.80 -20.07
C MET A 227 -4.94 31.98 -19.00
N THR A 228 -5.30 30.92 -18.28
CA THR A 228 -6.34 30.94 -17.23
C THR A 228 -5.78 31.31 -15.86
N ILE A 229 -4.59 30.78 -15.53
CA ILE A 229 -3.88 30.93 -14.26
C ILE A 229 -2.44 31.34 -14.60
N PRO A 230 -2.15 32.65 -14.74
CA PRO A 230 -0.81 33.12 -15.01
C PRO A 230 0.21 32.69 -13.94
N ASP A 231 1.42 32.39 -14.39
CA ASP A 231 2.59 32.06 -13.57
C ASP A 231 3.86 32.46 -14.32
N GLU A 232 4.75 33.21 -13.69
CA GLU A 232 5.98 33.73 -14.32
C GLU A 232 7.09 32.66 -14.41
N TYR A 233 7.03 31.59 -13.62
CA TYR A 233 8.01 30.50 -13.64
C TYR A 233 7.65 29.41 -14.67
N ALA A 234 6.35 29.13 -14.85
CA ALA A 234 5.86 28.12 -15.79
C ALA A 234 6.29 28.35 -17.26
N GLY A 235 6.52 29.61 -17.65
CA GLY A 235 7.05 29.98 -18.97
C GLY A 235 6.12 29.66 -20.14
N ASP A 236 6.70 29.25 -21.27
CA ASP A 236 5.96 28.87 -22.48
C ASP A 236 6.13 27.37 -22.83
N PHE A 237 5.65 26.95 -24.00
CA PHE A 237 5.79 25.57 -24.45
C PHE A 237 7.27 25.13 -24.60
N ALA A 238 8.17 26.01 -25.02
CA ALA A 238 9.59 25.68 -25.12
C ALA A 238 10.20 25.47 -23.73
N ARG A 239 9.80 26.30 -22.75
CA ARG A 239 10.19 26.15 -21.35
C ARG A 239 9.69 24.86 -20.72
N VAL A 240 8.39 24.60 -20.71
CA VAL A 240 7.84 23.41 -20.02
C VAL A 240 8.35 22.11 -20.65
N LEU A 241 8.59 22.07 -21.96
CA LEU A 241 9.16 20.88 -22.61
C LEU A 241 10.66 20.71 -22.30
N ALA A 242 11.43 21.81 -22.20
CA ALA A 242 12.82 21.75 -21.73
C ALA A 242 12.91 21.23 -20.29
N GLU A 243 12.02 21.67 -19.41
CA GLU A 243 11.96 21.22 -18.02
C GLU A 243 11.52 19.75 -17.89
N LEU A 244 10.52 19.30 -18.65
CA LEU A 244 10.11 17.90 -18.70
C LEU A 244 11.25 16.98 -19.20
N ILE A 245 12.05 17.45 -20.15
CA ILE A 245 13.26 16.75 -20.65
C ILE A 245 14.30 16.64 -19.51
N LEU A 246 14.60 17.73 -18.81
CA LEU A 246 15.59 17.73 -17.71
C LEU A 246 15.13 16.93 -16.49
N ALA A 247 13.84 17.03 -16.10
CA ALA A 247 13.24 16.20 -15.06
C ALA A 247 13.31 14.70 -15.40
N SER A 248 13.21 14.34 -16.69
CA SER A 248 13.40 12.96 -17.18
C SER A 248 14.88 12.52 -17.22
N GLY A 249 15.79 13.28 -16.61
CA GLY A 249 17.23 13.02 -16.59
C GLY A 249 17.96 13.31 -17.91
N LEU A 250 17.28 13.87 -18.91
CA LEU A 250 17.82 14.04 -20.27
C LEU A 250 18.51 15.40 -20.43
N ARG A 251 19.71 15.41 -21.02
CA ARG A 251 20.49 16.64 -21.28
C ARG A 251 20.22 17.28 -22.65
N GLY A 252 19.25 16.78 -23.41
CA GLY A 252 18.98 17.22 -24.78
C GLY A 252 17.73 16.57 -25.38
N ILE A 253 17.20 17.18 -26.44
CA ILE A 253 15.97 16.74 -27.11
C ILE A 253 16.21 15.39 -27.81
N PRO A 254 15.42 14.34 -27.53
CA PRO A 254 15.51 13.09 -28.28
C PRO A 254 15.11 13.24 -29.75
N GLN A 255 15.78 12.54 -30.66
CA GLN A 255 15.51 12.65 -32.10
C GLN A 255 14.03 12.45 -32.50
N PRO A 256 13.26 11.50 -31.93
CA PRO A 256 11.84 11.37 -32.24
C PRO A 256 11.00 12.61 -31.86
N VAL A 257 11.37 13.30 -30.77
CA VAL A 257 10.73 14.55 -30.33
C VAL A 257 11.10 15.67 -31.28
N ALA A 258 12.40 15.84 -31.60
CA ALA A 258 12.87 16.85 -32.55
C ALA A 258 12.20 16.70 -33.94
N ASN A 259 12.09 15.47 -34.45
CA ASN A 259 11.40 15.16 -35.71
C ASN A 259 9.90 15.50 -35.70
N ILE A 260 9.27 15.59 -34.52
CA ILE A 260 7.85 15.93 -34.37
C ILE A 260 7.65 17.44 -34.20
N LEU A 261 8.56 18.12 -33.49
CA LEU A 261 8.58 19.57 -33.28
C LEU A 261 8.93 20.35 -34.55
N GLY A 262 9.83 19.83 -35.39
CA GLY A 262 10.37 20.58 -36.52
C GLY A 262 11.16 21.80 -36.05
N ASP A 263 10.91 22.97 -36.65
CA ASP A 263 11.63 24.22 -36.37
C ASP A 263 11.56 24.62 -34.88
N ALA A 264 10.44 24.33 -34.20
CA ALA A 264 10.25 24.59 -32.77
C ALA A 264 11.21 23.79 -31.84
N ALA A 265 11.94 22.81 -32.37
CA ALA A 265 13.03 22.17 -31.63
C ALA A 265 14.19 23.15 -31.35
N GLY A 266 14.37 24.20 -32.15
CA GLY A 266 15.37 25.23 -31.93
C GLY A 266 15.13 26.02 -30.64
N ASP A 267 13.89 26.42 -30.38
CA ASP A 267 13.50 27.17 -29.19
C ASP A 267 13.65 26.32 -27.92
N VAL A 268 13.16 25.07 -27.94
CA VAL A 268 13.34 24.10 -26.85
C VAL A 268 14.83 23.85 -26.58
N HIS A 269 15.66 23.76 -27.63
CA HIS A 269 17.10 23.55 -27.47
C HIS A 269 17.79 24.76 -26.84
N LYS A 270 17.42 25.97 -27.25
CA LYS A 270 17.91 27.22 -26.66
C LYS A 270 17.58 27.28 -25.16
N VAL A 271 16.33 27.03 -24.77
CA VAL A 271 15.93 27.05 -23.36
C VAL A 271 16.62 25.94 -22.55
N LEU A 272 16.81 24.74 -23.11
CA LEU A 272 17.62 23.69 -22.49
C LEU A 272 19.06 24.18 -22.21
N GLN A 273 19.72 24.84 -23.17
CA GLN A 273 21.06 25.38 -22.94
C GLN A 273 21.06 26.49 -21.87
N GLU A 274 19.99 27.28 -21.76
CA GLU A 274 19.85 28.33 -20.76
C GLU A 274 19.63 27.81 -19.33
N ILE A 275 18.98 26.66 -19.12
CA ILE A 275 18.57 26.20 -17.78
C ILE A 275 19.26 24.93 -17.25
N HIS A 276 19.95 24.15 -18.09
CA HIS A 276 20.48 22.82 -17.70
C HIS A 276 21.51 22.79 -16.56
N GLN A 277 22.07 23.93 -16.14
CA GLN A 277 23.07 24.01 -15.06
C GLN A 277 22.43 24.24 -13.69
N ASP A 278 21.33 25.00 -13.66
CA ASP A 278 20.63 25.42 -12.43
C ASP A 278 19.29 24.69 -12.22
N PHE A 279 18.96 23.72 -13.09
CA PHE A 279 17.71 22.96 -12.99
C PHE A 279 17.74 21.96 -11.82
N ASP A 280 16.91 22.24 -10.81
CA ASP A 280 16.55 21.29 -9.75
C ASP A 280 15.11 20.78 -9.92
N GLN A 281 14.97 19.46 -10.04
CA GLN A 281 13.69 18.77 -10.18
C GLN A 281 12.78 18.97 -8.96
N GLN A 282 13.34 19.09 -7.74
CA GLN A 282 12.54 19.25 -6.53
C GLN A 282 11.90 20.65 -6.47
N THR A 283 12.66 21.69 -6.77
CA THR A 283 12.19 23.08 -6.88
C THR A 283 11.17 23.21 -8.01
N TRP A 284 11.43 22.61 -9.18
CA TRP A 284 10.50 22.61 -10.31
C TRP A 284 9.16 21.94 -9.96
N ASN A 285 9.18 20.72 -9.39
CA ASN A 285 7.98 20.06 -8.89
C ASN A 285 7.26 20.91 -7.81
N GLY A 286 8.01 21.59 -6.95
CA GLY A 286 7.47 22.53 -5.95
C GLY A 286 6.68 23.69 -6.57
N HIS A 287 7.15 24.27 -7.67
CA HIS A 287 6.45 25.35 -8.38
C HIS A 287 5.25 24.84 -9.18
N VAL A 288 5.39 23.70 -9.87
CA VAL A 288 4.28 23.02 -10.57
C VAL A 288 3.16 22.68 -9.58
N ASN A 289 3.47 22.07 -8.43
CA ASN A 289 2.49 21.74 -7.40
C ASN A 289 1.78 22.99 -6.84
N GLN A 290 2.49 24.11 -6.66
CA GLN A 290 1.89 25.38 -6.28
C GLN A 290 0.93 25.91 -7.37
N TRP A 291 1.33 25.86 -8.64
CA TRP A 291 0.52 26.33 -9.77
C TRP A 291 -0.77 25.50 -9.94
N MET A 292 -0.67 24.17 -9.90
CA MET A 292 -1.84 23.28 -9.89
C MET A 292 -2.75 23.55 -8.68
N SER A 293 -2.15 23.77 -7.50
CA SER A 293 -2.89 24.13 -6.28
C SER A 293 -3.61 25.47 -6.37
N ARG A 294 -3.11 26.46 -7.14
CA ARG A 294 -3.86 27.68 -7.45
C ARG A 294 -5.04 27.34 -8.37
N ALA A 295 -4.77 26.66 -9.49
CA ALA A 295 -5.78 26.32 -10.51
C ALA A 295 -6.98 25.55 -9.95
N ILE A 296 -6.74 24.51 -9.15
CA ILE A 296 -7.78 23.67 -8.56
C ILE A 296 -8.65 24.51 -7.60
N ARG A 297 -8.04 25.28 -6.68
CA ARG A 297 -8.77 26.14 -5.72
C ARG A 297 -9.54 27.29 -6.35
N THR A 298 -9.19 27.71 -7.56
CA THR A 298 -9.96 28.69 -8.36
C THR A 298 -11.05 28.06 -9.23
N GLY A 299 -11.35 26.77 -9.08
CA GLY A 299 -12.39 26.07 -9.84
C GLY A 299 -11.96 25.54 -11.21
N HIS A 300 -10.67 25.61 -11.55
CA HIS A 300 -10.12 25.15 -12.84
C HIS A 300 -9.48 23.76 -12.75
N ALA A 301 -9.99 22.89 -11.87
CA ALA A 301 -9.48 21.53 -11.67
C ALA A 301 -9.40 20.70 -12.97
N PRO A 302 -10.36 20.74 -13.92
CA PRO A 302 -10.23 20.02 -15.19
C PRO A 302 -9.02 20.45 -16.03
N LEU A 303 -8.54 21.71 -15.92
CA LEU A 303 -7.32 22.14 -16.63
C LEU A 303 -6.06 21.59 -15.98
N ALA A 304 -5.98 21.58 -14.64
CA ALA A 304 -4.87 20.99 -13.89
C ALA A 304 -4.78 19.47 -14.12
N ARG A 305 -5.92 18.78 -14.08
CA ARG A 305 -6.08 17.36 -14.42
C ARG A 305 -5.62 17.06 -15.86
N SER A 306 -6.14 17.83 -16.83
CA SER A 306 -5.73 17.72 -18.24
C SER A 306 -4.22 17.91 -18.44
N TRP A 307 -3.62 18.90 -17.76
CA TRP A 307 -2.18 19.16 -17.83
C TRP A 307 -1.37 18.03 -17.20
N GLY A 308 -1.75 17.56 -16.01
CA GLY A 308 -1.08 16.45 -15.32
C GLY A 308 -1.06 15.17 -16.15
N ALA A 309 -2.20 14.80 -16.75
CA ALA A 309 -2.28 13.66 -17.67
C ALA A 309 -1.44 13.85 -18.95
N ALA A 310 -1.31 15.08 -19.45
CA ALA A 310 -0.49 15.38 -20.62
C ALA A 310 1.02 15.37 -20.31
N ALA A 311 1.41 15.88 -19.14
CA ALA A 311 2.79 15.85 -18.66
C ALA A 311 3.24 14.42 -18.36
N ALA A 312 2.41 13.60 -17.69
CA ALA A 312 2.68 12.18 -17.45
C ALA A 312 2.83 11.37 -18.75
N ARG A 313 1.99 11.62 -19.76
CA ARG A 313 2.14 11.05 -21.13
C ARG A 313 3.52 11.35 -21.72
N VAL A 314 3.97 12.60 -21.61
CA VAL A 314 5.27 13.02 -22.15
C VAL A 314 6.43 12.47 -21.32
N GLY A 315 6.33 12.45 -19.99
CA GLY A 315 7.30 11.78 -19.10
C GLY A 315 7.52 10.31 -19.46
N VAL A 316 6.44 9.53 -19.60
CA VAL A 316 6.53 8.13 -20.07
C VAL A 316 7.25 8.01 -21.42
N HIS A 317 6.92 8.86 -22.38
CA HIS A 317 7.60 8.86 -23.68
C HIS A 317 9.09 9.23 -23.59
N LEU A 318 9.49 10.13 -22.69
CA LEU A 318 10.88 10.54 -22.50
C LEU A 318 11.70 9.46 -21.77
N SER A 319 11.15 8.86 -20.71
CA SER A 319 11.77 7.73 -20.00
C SER A 319 11.90 6.48 -20.89
N GLY A 320 10.84 6.12 -21.61
CA GLY A 320 10.79 4.95 -22.48
C GLY A 320 11.65 5.02 -23.76
N VAL A 321 12.30 6.15 -24.02
CA VAL A 321 13.15 6.36 -25.20
C VAL A 321 14.59 5.84 -25.00
N LEU A 322 15.03 5.51 -23.77
CA LEU A 322 16.44 5.19 -23.50
C LEU A 322 16.79 3.79 -22.98
N THR A 323 15.89 3.01 -22.38
CA THR A 323 16.26 1.70 -21.77
C THR A 323 15.50 0.50 -22.33
N ARG A 324 16.11 -0.69 -22.21
CA ARG A 324 15.48 -2.01 -22.46
C ARG A 324 15.04 -2.68 -21.14
N GLU A 325 14.88 -1.88 -20.10
CA GLU A 325 14.60 -2.32 -18.73
C GLU A 325 13.12 -2.12 -18.40
N PRO A 326 12.61 -2.65 -17.27
CA PRO A 326 11.26 -2.31 -16.80
C PRO A 326 11.10 -0.79 -16.68
N TRP A 327 9.92 -0.29 -17.06
CA TRP A 327 9.62 1.14 -17.03
C TRP A 327 9.77 1.68 -15.60
N PRO A 328 10.60 2.71 -15.35
CA PRO A 328 10.56 3.42 -14.07
C PRO A 328 9.21 4.12 -13.92
N GLU A 329 8.72 4.25 -12.69
CA GLU A 329 7.50 5.02 -12.43
C GLU A 329 7.72 6.50 -12.84
N PRO A 330 6.81 7.11 -13.63
CA PRO A 330 6.96 8.50 -14.06
C PRO A 330 6.71 9.49 -12.90
N GLU A 331 7.77 9.87 -12.18
CA GLU A 331 7.78 10.88 -11.11
C GLU A 331 7.52 12.33 -11.61
N ILE A 332 6.90 12.48 -12.79
CA ILE A 332 6.85 13.71 -13.58
C ILE A 332 5.45 13.85 -14.21
N PRO A 333 4.59 14.78 -13.73
CA PRO A 333 4.78 15.60 -12.52
C PRO A 333 4.62 14.75 -11.25
N ASP A 334 4.71 15.38 -10.07
CA ASP A 334 4.32 14.77 -8.79
C ASP A 334 2.80 14.50 -8.73
N LEU A 335 2.39 13.38 -9.34
CA LEU A 335 1.02 12.90 -9.41
C LEU A 335 0.44 12.60 -8.03
N THR A 336 1.26 12.12 -7.10
CA THR A 336 0.86 11.84 -5.72
C THR A 336 0.45 13.12 -4.98
N THR A 337 1.13 14.24 -5.19
CA THR A 337 0.67 15.55 -4.70
C THR A 337 -0.52 16.09 -5.49
N LEU A 338 -0.58 15.88 -6.80
CA LEU A 338 -1.72 16.33 -7.62
C LEU A 338 -3.05 15.71 -7.15
N PHE A 339 -3.12 14.39 -6.98
CA PHE A 339 -4.31 13.72 -6.44
C PHE A 339 -4.64 14.19 -5.02
N ARG A 340 -3.64 14.27 -4.12
CA ARG A 340 -3.80 14.79 -2.76
C ARG A 340 -4.42 16.21 -2.69
N ILE A 341 -4.21 17.04 -3.71
CA ILE A 341 -4.87 18.34 -3.83
C ILE A 341 -6.32 18.19 -4.34
N LEU A 342 -6.55 17.36 -5.34
CA LEU A 342 -7.88 17.10 -5.92
C LEU A 342 -8.86 16.49 -4.90
N ASP A 343 -8.42 15.47 -4.15
CA ASP A 343 -9.25 14.79 -3.14
C ASP A 343 -9.66 15.73 -2.01
N ARG A 344 -8.73 16.57 -1.53
CA ARG A 344 -9.01 17.54 -0.46
C ARG A 344 -10.17 18.47 -0.82
N GLU A 345 -10.17 19.03 -2.03
CA GLU A 345 -11.23 19.94 -2.47
C GLU A 345 -12.55 19.16 -2.74
N ARG A 346 -12.47 17.94 -3.32
CA ARG A 346 -13.64 17.06 -3.51
C ARG A 346 -14.33 16.73 -2.18
N TRP A 347 -13.56 16.41 -1.14
CA TRP A 347 -14.09 16.03 0.17
C TRP A 347 -14.67 17.24 0.91
N SER A 348 -14.01 18.40 0.83
CA SER A 348 -14.55 19.69 1.33
C SER A 348 -15.93 20.02 0.72
N ALA A 349 -16.12 19.77 -0.58
CA ALA A 349 -17.41 19.94 -1.23
C ALA A 349 -18.47 18.93 -0.73
N LEU A 350 -18.10 17.65 -0.56
CA LEU A 350 -18.99 16.62 -0.04
C LEU A 350 -19.41 16.87 1.42
N GLU A 351 -18.49 17.32 2.28
CA GLU A 351 -18.81 17.70 3.66
C GLU A 351 -19.76 18.89 3.72
N THR A 352 -19.56 19.89 2.86
CA THR A 352 -20.44 21.06 2.74
C THR A 352 -21.85 20.66 2.29
N ALA A 353 -21.98 19.69 1.37
CA ALA A 353 -23.26 19.13 0.96
C ALA A 353 -23.93 18.31 2.09
N ALA A 354 -23.18 17.42 2.74
CA ALA A 354 -23.68 16.57 3.83
C ALA A 354 -24.06 17.35 5.11
N ALA A 355 -23.50 18.54 5.31
CA ALA A 355 -23.89 19.44 6.39
C ALA A 355 -25.32 19.99 6.20
N ALA A 356 -25.79 20.15 4.97
CA ALA A 356 -27.13 20.66 4.67
C ALA A 356 -28.25 19.64 4.93
N ASP A 357 -27.92 18.34 4.96
CA ASP A 357 -28.88 17.23 5.09
C ASP A 357 -28.99 16.70 6.54
N LYS A 358 -28.00 17.01 7.40
CA LYS A 358 -27.91 16.50 8.78
C LYS A 358 -28.83 17.17 9.80
N ASP A 359 -29.44 18.31 9.45
CA ASP A 359 -30.25 19.12 10.37
C ASP A 359 -31.59 18.47 10.78
N ALA A 360 -31.92 17.30 10.22
CA ALA A 360 -33.21 16.65 10.36
C ALA A 360 -33.32 15.53 11.42
N SER A 361 -32.22 14.93 11.92
CA SER A 361 -32.31 13.62 12.62
C SER A 361 -31.21 13.29 13.65
N LEU A 362 -31.00 14.12 14.67
CA LEU A 362 -30.21 13.76 15.87
C LEU A 362 -30.84 14.24 17.19
N SER A 363 -31.86 13.51 17.68
CA SER A 363 -32.47 13.76 19.00
C SER A 363 -33.01 12.47 19.67
N ALA A 364 -32.16 11.44 19.80
CA ALA A 364 -32.47 10.24 20.58
C ALA A 364 -31.20 9.48 21.06
N ALA A 365 -31.38 8.66 22.10
CA ALA A 365 -30.54 7.50 22.46
C ALA A 365 -29.11 7.69 23.03
N TRP A 366 -28.93 8.54 24.07
CA TRP A 366 -27.81 8.41 25.02
C TRP A 366 -28.29 8.53 26.49
N LYS A 367 -28.32 7.41 27.23
CA LYS A 367 -28.36 7.34 28.71
C LYS A 367 -28.27 5.88 29.23
N GLY A 368 -27.42 5.62 30.23
CA GLY A 368 -27.42 4.39 31.03
C GLY A 368 -26.05 3.71 31.18
N VAL A 369 -25.52 3.65 32.40
CA VAL A 369 -24.26 2.98 32.81
C VAL A 369 -24.39 2.52 34.29
N GLN A 370 -23.49 1.63 34.77
CA GLN A 370 -23.24 1.21 36.18
C GLN A 370 -24.14 0.09 36.77
N ASN A 371 -23.68 -0.83 37.65
CA ASN A 371 -22.33 -1.31 38.06
C ASN A 371 -22.44 -2.61 38.95
N GLU A 372 -21.32 -3.12 39.52
CA GLU A 372 -21.11 -3.87 40.81
C GLU A 372 -20.28 -5.20 40.78
N SER A 373 -19.83 -5.71 41.95
CA SER A 373 -18.52 -6.39 42.15
C SER A 373 -18.41 -7.41 43.34
N THR A 374 -17.17 -7.84 43.72
CA THR A 374 -16.66 -8.71 44.86
C THR A 374 -16.44 -10.23 44.57
N ASP A 375 -15.78 -11.10 45.37
CA ASP A 375 -14.46 -11.22 46.14
C ASP A 375 -14.53 -12.55 46.99
N GLU A 376 -13.55 -13.31 47.54
CA GLU A 376 -12.07 -13.56 47.57
C GLU A 376 -11.88 -15.05 48.14
N LYS A 377 -10.78 -15.73 48.53
CA LYS A 377 -9.31 -15.54 48.81
C LYS A 377 -8.49 -16.88 48.77
N ALA A 378 -7.28 -16.91 49.39
CA ALA A 378 -6.21 -17.95 49.54
C ALA A 378 -6.40 -18.95 50.75
N ALA A 379 -5.62 -20.03 51.06
CA ALA A 379 -4.56 -20.93 50.47
C ALA A 379 -4.41 -22.20 51.43
N ASP A 380 -3.35 -23.03 51.63
CA ASP A 380 -1.90 -23.14 51.27
C ASP A 380 -1.27 -24.54 51.67
N ASP A 381 0.03 -24.82 51.38
CA ASP A 381 1.00 -25.84 51.95
C ASP A 381 0.72 -27.39 51.85
N GLY A 382 1.61 -28.32 51.42
CA GLY A 382 2.96 -28.22 50.80
C GLY A 382 3.86 -29.50 50.76
N THR A 383 4.50 -29.78 49.60
CA THR A 383 5.80 -30.53 49.36
C THR A 383 5.93 -32.04 49.73
N LEU A 384 6.92 -32.85 49.28
CA LEU A 384 8.16 -32.77 48.44
C LEU A 384 8.21 -34.04 47.50
N ASP A 385 9.20 -34.39 46.64
CA ASP A 385 10.45 -33.79 46.14
C ASP A 385 10.89 -34.44 44.78
N GLU A 386 11.24 -33.63 43.77
CA GLU A 386 12.37 -33.82 42.83
C GLU A 386 12.60 -32.45 42.13
N PRO A 387 13.82 -32.09 41.65
CA PRO A 387 14.16 -30.70 41.35
C PRO A 387 13.55 -30.19 40.02
N LEU A 388 12.30 -29.73 40.10
CA LEU A 388 11.58 -29.03 39.04
C LEU A 388 12.38 -27.82 38.50
N PRO A 389 12.29 -27.51 37.19
CA PRO A 389 12.95 -26.35 36.61
C PRO A 389 12.38 -25.06 37.23
N LYS A 390 13.25 -24.27 37.85
CA LYS A 390 12.88 -22.96 38.41
C LYS A 390 12.47 -22.01 37.28
N PRO A 391 11.46 -21.13 37.49
CA PRO A 391 11.20 -20.02 36.59
C PRO A 391 12.47 -19.18 36.36
N LEU A 392 12.65 -18.71 35.13
CA LEU A 392 13.77 -17.84 34.78
C LEU A 392 13.50 -16.43 35.33
N ASP A 393 14.27 -16.04 36.34
CA ASP A 393 14.27 -14.68 36.90
C ASP A 393 15.30 -13.81 36.16
N PHE A 394 14.85 -12.70 35.62
CA PHE A 394 15.64 -11.69 34.91
C PHE A 394 15.42 -10.27 35.48
N SER A 395 14.89 -10.16 36.69
CA SER A 395 14.47 -8.89 37.31
C SER A 395 15.58 -7.83 37.35
N ASP A 396 16.81 -8.22 37.72
CA ASP A 396 17.95 -7.30 37.89
C ASP A 396 18.79 -7.04 36.63
N ASP A 397 18.81 -7.92 35.62
CA ASP A 397 19.65 -7.77 34.41
C ASP A 397 18.85 -7.82 33.10
N PRO A 398 18.45 -6.65 32.55
CA PRO A 398 17.76 -6.56 31.27
C PRO A 398 18.66 -6.80 30.04
N LEU A 399 19.99 -6.88 30.19
CA LEU A 399 20.88 -7.33 29.10
C LEU A 399 20.94 -8.86 29.04
N ALA A 400 20.94 -9.54 30.19
CA ALA A 400 20.74 -10.99 30.25
C ALA A 400 19.35 -11.39 29.72
N GLU A 401 18.30 -10.63 30.07
CA GLU A 401 16.95 -10.84 29.51
C GLU A 401 16.94 -10.66 27.99
N LEU A 402 17.54 -9.58 27.46
CA LEU A 402 17.69 -9.32 26.02
C LEU A 402 18.38 -10.48 25.30
N ASP A 403 19.47 -11.00 25.86
CA ASP A 403 20.23 -12.09 25.28
C ASP A 403 19.45 -13.42 25.30
N SER A 404 18.58 -13.62 26.31
CA SER A 404 17.71 -14.80 26.45
C SER A 404 16.55 -14.89 25.43
N LEU A 405 16.17 -13.76 24.80
CA LEU A 405 15.12 -13.76 23.79
C LEU A 405 15.51 -14.62 22.58
N ILE A 406 14.56 -15.38 22.04
CA ILE A 406 14.81 -16.20 20.84
C ILE A 406 14.98 -15.30 19.61
N GLY A 407 16.03 -15.57 18.81
CA GLY A 407 16.35 -14.84 17.59
C GLY A 407 16.66 -13.35 17.83
N LEU A 408 16.24 -12.50 16.88
CA LEU A 408 16.39 -11.04 16.92
C LEU A 408 17.85 -10.53 16.96
N GLU A 409 18.80 -11.28 16.41
CA GLU A 409 20.25 -10.97 16.46
C GLU A 409 20.57 -9.56 15.96
N SER A 410 19.95 -9.12 14.85
CA SER A 410 20.08 -7.77 14.30
C SER A 410 19.66 -6.67 15.30
N VAL A 411 18.61 -6.92 16.07
CA VAL A 411 18.05 -6.03 17.10
C VAL A 411 18.91 -6.08 18.36
N LYS A 412 19.32 -7.26 18.83
CA LYS A 412 20.26 -7.43 19.96
C LYS A 412 21.54 -6.63 19.71
N ASP A 413 22.13 -6.74 18.52
CA ASP A 413 23.33 -5.99 18.15
C ASP A 413 23.08 -4.49 17.98
N ALA A 414 21.90 -4.07 17.53
CA ALA A 414 21.52 -2.65 17.55
C ALA A 414 21.46 -2.12 19.00
N VAL A 415 20.81 -2.84 19.92
CA VAL A 415 20.73 -2.48 21.34
C VAL A 415 22.12 -2.44 22.00
N ARG A 416 22.95 -3.48 21.82
CA ARG A 416 24.34 -3.52 22.32
C ARG A 416 25.16 -2.31 21.84
N ARG A 417 25.03 -1.91 20.58
CA ARG A 417 25.68 -0.71 20.02
C ARG A 417 25.16 0.59 20.67
N MET A 418 23.85 0.71 20.92
CA MET A 418 23.28 1.86 21.63
C MET A 418 23.75 1.95 23.10
N VAL A 419 23.89 0.82 23.78
CA VAL A 419 24.46 0.75 25.14
C VAL A 419 25.94 1.16 25.16
N ALA A 420 26.72 0.71 24.17
CA ALA A 420 28.12 1.12 24.04
C ALA A 420 28.26 2.64 23.76
N GLU A 421 27.40 3.21 22.90
CA GLU A 421 27.32 4.65 22.64
C GLU A 421 27.03 5.45 23.92
N VAL A 422 26.07 4.99 24.75
CA VAL A 422 25.76 5.59 26.04
C VAL A 422 26.91 5.50 27.02
N LYS A 423 27.45 4.29 27.29
CA LYS A 423 28.56 4.09 28.23
C LYS A 423 29.79 4.92 27.85
N THR A 424 30.06 5.05 26.55
CA THR A 424 31.16 5.90 26.03
C THR A 424 30.89 7.39 26.27
N ASN A 425 29.67 7.89 26.00
CA ASN A 425 29.34 9.30 26.23
C ASN A 425 29.33 9.67 27.73
N LEU A 426 28.81 8.81 28.61
CA LEU A 426 28.87 9.01 30.06
C LEU A 426 30.34 9.14 30.53
N ARG A 427 31.21 8.21 30.08
CA ARG A 427 32.63 8.24 30.43
C ARG A 427 33.38 9.46 29.86
N ARG A 428 32.89 10.09 28.77
CA ARG A 428 33.41 11.38 28.29
C ARG A 428 33.03 12.51 29.24
N THR A 429 31.77 12.59 29.64
CA THR A 429 31.27 13.60 30.58
C THR A 429 31.96 13.51 31.94
N GLU A 430 32.18 12.30 32.47
CA GLU A 430 32.97 12.05 33.69
C GLU A 430 34.40 12.61 33.63
N LEU A 431 34.99 12.64 32.42
CA LEU A 431 36.34 13.15 32.15
C LEU A 431 36.36 14.63 31.71
N GLY A 432 35.22 15.33 31.78
CA GLY A 432 35.09 16.73 31.35
C GLY A 432 35.20 16.93 29.84
N LEU A 433 35.11 15.87 29.04
CA LEU A 433 35.15 15.93 27.57
C LEU A 433 33.74 16.21 27.02
N PRO A 434 33.58 16.98 25.93
CA PRO A 434 32.28 17.22 25.31
C PRO A 434 31.55 15.91 24.98
N SER A 435 30.29 15.79 25.40
CA SER A 435 29.43 14.68 24.99
C SER A 435 29.09 14.79 23.49
N HIS A 436 28.91 13.66 22.84
CA HIS A 436 28.33 13.59 21.49
C HIS A 436 26.91 13.05 21.61
N GLU A 437 26.05 13.83 22.27
CA GLU A 437 24.62 13.52 22.38
C GLU A 437 23.96 13.58 21.01
N ARG A 438 23.08 12.59 20.78
CA ARG A 438 22.29 12.40 19.56
C ARG A 438 20.86 12.12 19.99
N ALA A 439 19.89 12.49 19.15
CA ALA A 439 18.49 12.17 19.38
C ALA A 439 18.31 10.66 19.61
N ARG A 440 17.54 10.32 20.65
CA ARG A 440 17.39 8.95 21.17
C ARG A 440 16.13 8.24 20.67
N HIS A 441 15.21 8.98 20.06
CA HIS A 441 13.96 8.46 19.50
C HIS A 441 14.24 7.49 18.33
N MET A 442 13.40 6.47 18.16
CA MET A 442 13.64 5.38 17.22
C MET A 442 12.37 4.79 16.57
N VAL A 443 12.52 4.23 15.37
CA VAL A 443 11.45 3.58 14.60
C VAL A 443 11.59 2.06 14.70
N PHE A 444 10.50 1.36 15.04
CA PHE A 444 10.44 -0.11 15.13
C PHE A 444 9.56 -0.69 14.00
N VAL A 445 10.19 -1.35 13.02
CA VAL A 445 9.48 -1.94 11.87
C VAL A 445 9.43 -3.46 11.95
N GLY A 446 8.26 -4.07 11.75
CA GLY A 446 8.09 -5.53 11.67
C GLY A 446 6.65 -5.99 11.86
N LYS A 447 6.37 -7.26 11.57
CA LYS A 447 5.04 -7.89 11.72
C LYS A 447 4.53 -7.89 13.19
N PRO A 448 3.26 -8.27 13.46
CA PRO A 448 2.74 -8.37 14.82
C PRO A 448 3.45 -9.50 15.58
N GLY A 449 3.70 -9.29 16.87
CA GLY A 449 4.28 -10.31 17.75
C GLY A 449 5.76 -10.65 17.53
N THR A 450 6.52 -9.84 16.78
CA THR A 450 7.99 -9.92 16.67
C THR A 450 8.72 -9.24 17.85
N ALA A 451 8.11 -9.26 19.05
CA ALA A 451 8.65 -8.70 20.30
C ALA A 451 9.03 -7.19 20.33
N LYS A 452 8.53 -6.36 19.39
CA LYS A 452 8.69 -4.89 19.38
C LYS A 452 8.52 -4.25 20.77
N THR A 453 7.40 -4.53 21.42
CA THR A 453 7.02 -4.01 22.74
C THR A 453 7.96 -4.49 23.86
N THR A 454 8.41 -5.75 23.80
CA THR A 454 9.37 -6.33 24.77
C THR A 454 10.71 -5.59 24.71
N ILE A 455 11.23 -5.33 23.50
CA ILE A 455 12.47 -4.58 23.31
C ILE A 455 12.34 -3.11 23.77
N ALA A 456 11.16 -2.48 23.64
CA ALA A 456 10.91 -1.16 24.19
C ALA A 456 11.01 -1.13 25.72
N ARG A 457 10.41 -2.12 26.41
CA ARG A 457 10.47 -2.27 27.87
C ARG A 457 11.89 -2.58 28.38
N LEU A 458 12.62 -3.42 27.66
CA LEU A 458 14.04 -3.69 27.95
C LEU A 458 14.90 -2.44 27.76
N LEU A 459 14.73 -1.69 26.68
CA LEU A 459 15.46 -0.45 26.45
C LEU A 459 15.17 0.61 27.52
N SER A 460 13.94 0.72 28.03
CA SER A 460 13.64 1.62 29.14
C SER A 460 14.40 1.23 30.41
N ARG A 461 14.34 -0.05 30.83
CA ARG A 461 15.12 -0.58 31.98
C ARG A 461 16.62 -0.38 31.80
N ILE A 462 17.17 -0.66 30.61
CA ILE A 462 18.58 -0.48 30.28
C ILE A 462 19.00 1.00 30.37
N TYR A 463 18.27 1.92 29.74
CA TYR A 463 18.61 3.34 29.79
C TYR A 463 18.44 3.94 31.19
N HIS A 464 17.49 3.43 31.99
CA HIS A 464 17.34 3.79 33.39
C HIS A 464 18.53 3.33 34.24
N GLN A 465 18.94 2.06 34.14
CA GLN A 465 20.15 1.55 34.82
C GLN A 465 21.43 2.28 34.42
N LEU A 466 21.46 2.88 33.22
CA LEU A 466 22.58 3.70 32.73
C LEU A 466 22.45 5.19 33.08
N GLY A 467 21.43 5.61 33.85
CA GLY A 467 21.22 7.01 34.23
C GLY A 467 20.87 7.95 33.06
N VAL A 468 20.41 7.40 31.93
CA VAL A 468 19.91 8.16 30.76
C VAL A 468 18.42 8.49 30.90
N LEU A 469 17.68 7.69 31.67
CA LEU A 469 16.28 7.89 31.98
C LEU A 469 16.08 7.92 33.51
N GLU A 470 15.28 8.86 34.00
CA GLU A 470 14.93 8.99 35.43
C GLU A 470 14.21 7.74 35.96
N LYS A 471 13.48 7.03 35.08
CA LYS A 471 12.56 5.93 35.38
C LYS A 471 12.66 4.84 34.30
N GLY A 472 12.44 3.58 34.69
CA GLY A 472 12.48 2.43 33.77
C GLY A 472 11.14 2.03 33.14
N HIS A 473 10.16 2.94 33.06
CA HIS A 473 8.79 2.62 32.61
C HIS A 473 8.56 2.85 31.11
N VAL A 474 7.48 2.28 30.59
CA VAL A 474 6.99 2.53 29.23
C VAL A 474 5.51 2.88 29.31
N VAL A 475 5.12 3.95 28.63
CA VAL A 475 3.72 4.30 28.36
C VAL A 475 3.42 3.85 26.93
N GLU A 476 2.67 2.77 26.80
CA GLU A 476 2.17 2.28 25.51
C GLU A 476 0.85 2.99 25.16
N VAL A 477 0.73 3.44 23.92
CA VAL A 477 -0.44 4.15 23.38
C VAL A 477 -0.71 3.76 21.93
N ASP A 478 -1.96 3.86 21.51
CA ASP A 478 -2.36 3.87 20.10
C ASP A 478 -3.04 5.20 19.70
N ARG A 479 -3.63 5.25 18.50
CA ARG A 479 -4.37 6.42 18.00
C ARG A 479 -5.47 6.90 18.97
N SER A 480 -6.20 5.99 19.61
CA SER A 480 -7.35 6.31 20.47
C SER A 480 -6.97 6.94 21.82
N ASP A 481 -5.75 6.67 22.31
CA ASP A 481 -5.17 7.36 23.48
C ASP A 481 -4.79 8.82 23.17
N LEU A 482 -4.43 9.10 21.92
CA LEU A 482 -3.78 10.35 21.50
C LEU A 482 -4.75 11.32 20.82
N VAL A 483 -5.70 10.81 20.04
CA VAL A 483 -6.59 11.57 19.15
C VAL A 483 -8.00 11.63 19.74
N GLY A 484 -8.48 12.84 20.00
CA GLY A 484 -9.80 13.09 20.59
C GLY A 484 -10.92 13.23 19.56
N ALA A 485 -12.16 13.04 20.01
CA ALA A 485 -13.36 13.02 19.16
C ALA A 485 -13.87 14.41 18.71
N GLY A 486 -13.16 15.50 19.03
CA GLY A 486 -13.60 16.87 18.71
C GLY A 486 -12.48 17.90 18.71
N VAL A 487 -12.73 19.02 18.03
CA VAL A 487 -11.76 20.10 17.77
C VAL A 487 -11.03 20.54 19.04
N GLY A 488 -9.69 20.50 19.00
CA GLY A 488 -8.83 21.00 20.08
C GLY A 488 -8.73 20.09 21.32
N SER A 489 -9.30 18.88 21.31
CA SER A 489 -9.11 17.90 22.38
C SER A 489 -7.82 17.07 22.24
N THR A 490 -7.28 16.97 21.03
CA THR A 490 -6.18 16.07 20.67
C THR A 490 -4.81 16.51 21.21
N ALA A 491 -4.40 17.77 21.04
CA ALA A 491 -3.14 18.25 21.63
C ALA A 491 -3.12 18.11 23.17
N PRO A 492 -4.21 18.44 23.92
CA PRO A 492 -4.30 18.14 25.35
C PRO A 492 -4.16 16.65 25.71
N MET A 493 -4.82 15.75 24.98
CA MET A 493 -4.75 14.29 25.20
C MET A 493 -3.34 13.75 24.93
N THR A 494 -2.80 14.05 23.75
CA THR A 494 -1.43 13.70 23.35
C THR A 494 -0.40 14.23 24.35
N ALA A 495 -0.54 15.49 24.78
CA ALA A 495 0.36 16.06 25.78
C ALA A 495 0.18 15.47 27.18
N ALA A 496 -0.96 14.85 27.52
CA ALA A 496 -1.13 14.11 28.77
C ALA A 496 -0.34 12.79 28.74
N LYS A 497 -0.54 11.98 27.69
CA LYS A 497 0.21 10.73 27.48
C LYS A 497 1.71 10.93 27.39
N PHE A 498 2.16 12.00 26.72
CA PHE A 498 3.59 12.35 26.72
C PHE A 498 4.11 12.69 28.13
N ARG A 499 3.32 13.41 28.95
CA ARG A 499 3.69 13.73 30.34
C ARG A 499 3.74 12.50 31.25
N GLU A 500 2.87 11.52 31.03
CA GLU A 500 2.94 10.20 31.70
C GLU A 500 4.25 9.47 31.36
N ALA A 501 4.79 9.66 30.15
CA ALA A 501 6.05 9.08 29.71
C ALA A 501 7.32 9.81 30.19
N LEU A 502 7.21 10.96 30.85
CA LEU A 502 8.38 11.73 31.31
C LEU A 502 9.22 10.98 32.35
N GLY A 503 10.53 10.94 32.07
CA GLY A 503 11.51 10.12 32.76
C GLY A 503 11.67 8.72 32.15
N GLY A 504 10.87 8.32 31.16
CA GLY A 504 10.82 6.96 30.61
C GLY A 504 10.68 6.91 29.08
N VAL A 505 9.85 5.99 28.58
CA VAL A 505 9.60 5.79 27.14
C VAL A 505 8.12 5.99 26.79
N LEU A 506 7.84 6.76 25.74
CA LEU A 506 6.54 6.75 25.03
C LEU A 506 6.61 5.79 23.85
N PHE A 507 5.82 4.72 23.85
CA PHE A 507 5.74 3.74 22.77
C PHE A 507 4.39 3.88 22.05
N ILE A 508 4.44 4.30 20.78
CA ILE A 508 3.27 4.49 19.93
C ILE A 508 3.19 3.30 18.98
N ASP A 509 2.26 2.37 19.21
CA ASP A 509 2.05 1.24 18.28
C ASP A 509 1.15 1.65 17.11
N GLU A 510 1.33 0.96 15.99
CA GLU A 510 0.72 1.28 14.69
C GLU A 510 0.72 2.79 14.38
N ALA A 511 1.85 3.49 14.61
CA ALA A 511 1.93 4.96 14.65
C ALA A 511 1.50 5.66 13.34
N TYR A 512 1.58 4.97 12.20
CA TYR A 512 1.01 5.39 10.91
C TYR A 512 -0.51 5.65 10.96
N SER A 513 -1.22 5.09 11.94
CA SER A 513 -2.65 5.36 12.17
C SER A 513 -2.91 6.78 12.69
N LEU A 514 -1.90 7.52 13.15
CA LEU A 514 -1.99 8.98 13.38
C LEU A 514 -1.97 9.79 12.07
N THR A 515 -1.62 9.17 10.95
CA THR A 515 -1.60 9.77 9.62
C THR A 515 -2.30 8.84 8.60
N PRO A 516 -3.59 8.52 8.81
CA PRO A 516 -4.29 7.53 8.00
C PRO A 516 -4.46 8.02 6.57
N GLU A 517 -4.52 7.09 5.60
CA GLU A 517 -4.85 7.45 4.23
C GLU A 517 -6.26 8.03 4.15
N ASN A 518 -6.39 9.16 3.44
CA ASN A 518 -7.66 9.81 3.13
C ASN A 518 -8.51 10.13 4.39
N THR A 519 -8.01 11.02 5.25
CA THR A 519 -8.85 11.75 6.21
C THR A 519 -8.35 13.19 6.37
N PRO A 520 -8.58 14.08 5.38
CA PRO A 520 -8.37 15.51 5.58
C PRO A 520 -9.24 16.01 6.74
N GLY A 521 -8.69 16.88 7.60
CA GLY A 521 -9.36 17.31 8.84
C GLY A 521 -9.13 16.38 10.05
N ASP A 522 -8.42 15.26 9.90
CA ASP A 522 -8.08 14.39 11.02
C ASP A 522 -7.11 15.06 12.02
N TYR A 523 -7.52 15.09 13.29
CA TYR A 523 -6.69 15.55 14.40
C TYR A 523 -5.45 14.66 14.65
N GLY A 524 -5.32 13.49 14.02
CA GLY A 524 -4.09 12.69 14.05
C GLY A 524 -2.81 13.49 13.72
N LEU A 525 -2.89 14.45 12.79
CA LEU A 525 -1.78 15.37 12.49
C LEU A 525 -1.50 16.38 13.62
N GLU A 526 -2.52 16.77 14.40
CA GLU A 526 -2.38 17.59 15.62
C GLU A 526 -1.61 16.82 16.70
N ALA A 527 -1.87 15.51 16.84
CA ALA A 527 -1.12 14.63 17.71
C ALA A 527 0.35 14.53 17.28
N VAL A 528 0.63 14.26 15.99
CA VAL A 528 2.00 14.19 15.45
C VAL A 528 2.75 15.52 15.66
N ALA A 529 2.12 16.66 15.40
CA ALA A 529 2.73 17.97 15.64
C ALA A 529 3.02 18.22 17.13
N THR A 530 2.12 17.78 18.02
CA THR A 530 2.31 17.89 19.47
C THR A 530 3.45 17.00 19.97
N ILE A 531 3.54 15.75 19.48
CA ILE A 531 4.64 14.82 19.76
C ILE A 531 5.98 15.41 19.29
N LEU A 532 6.05 15.88 18.04
CA LEU A 532 7.26 16.47 17.45
C LEU A 532 7.79 17.67 18.25
N LYS A 533 6.89 18.51 18.77
CA LYS A 533 7.25 19.62 19.66
C LYS A 533 7.79 19.10 21.00
N LEU A 534 7.04 18.23 21.68
CA LEU A 534 7.42 17.73 23.01
C LEU A 534 8.70 16.87 22.97
N MET A 535 8.99 16.19 21.86
CA MET A 535 10.28 15.54 21.61
C MET A 535 11.46 16.52 21.61
N GLU A 536 11.29 17.75 21.12
CA GLU A 536 12.34 18.78 21.12
C GLU A 536 12.49 19.39 22.52
N ASP A 537 11.36 19.77 23.13
CA ASP A 537 11.30 20.39 24.46
C ASP A 537 11.85 19.44 25.56
N HIS A 538 11.64 18.12 25.42
CA HIS A 538 11.99 17.09 26.41
C HIS A 538 12.96 16.01 25.87
N ARG A 539 13.83 16.35 24.90
CA ARG A 539 14.74 15.40 24.22
C ARG A 539 15.65 14.54 25.11
N ASN A 540 15.89 14.98 26.35
CA ASN A 540 16.71 14.28 27.34
C ASN A 540 15.87 13.58 28.42
N ASP A 541 14.56 13.89 28.53
CA ASP A 541 13.68 13.40 29.59
C ASP A 541 12.77 12.25 29.13
N CYS A 542 12.54 12.10 27.83
CA CYS A 542 11.64 11.10 27.25
C CYS A 542 12.20 10.54 25.94
N ILE A 543 12.24 9.22 25.82
CA ILE A 543 12.51 8.52 24.56
C ILE A 543 11.17 8.20 23.88
N VAL A 544 11.05 8.49 22.59
CA VAL A 544 9.85 8.17 21.81
C VAL A 544 10.17 7.04 20.85
N ILE A 545 9.33 6.01 20.84
CA ILE A 545 9.42 4.87 19.94
C ILE A 545 8.13 4.83 19.13
N VAL A 546 8.25 4.89 17.80
CA VAL A 546 7.12 4.74 16.87
C VAL A 546 7.22 3.37 16.20
N ALA A 547 6.15 2.58 16.26
CA ALA A 547 6.15 1.19 15.82
C ALA A 547 5.09 0.90 14.76
N GLY A 548 5.35 -0.10 13.91
CA GLY A 548 4.39 -0.56 12.91
C GLY A 548 4.96 -1.55 11.90
N TYR A 549 4.22 -1.76 10.80
CA TYR A 549 4.68 -2.51 9.63
C TYR A 549 5.63 -1.67 8.77
N HIS A 550 6.45 -2.29 7.92
CA HIS A 550 7.56 -1.61 7.25
C HIS A 550 7.12 -0.51 6.25
N ARG A 551 6.19 -0.83 5.33
CA ARG A 551 5.68 0.10 4.30
C ARG A 551 4.80 1.20 4.90
N GLU A 552 4.06 0.85 5.94
CA GLU A 552 3.21 1.72 6.74
C GLU A 552 4.05 2.75 7.50
N MET A 553 5.12 2.31 8.17
CA MET A 553 6.04 3.22 8.85
C MET A 553 6.87 4.06 7.90
N GLN A 554 7.23 3.57 6.71
CA GLN A 554 7.85 4.40 5.68
C GLN A 554 6.96 5.61 5.32
N ARG A 555 5.68 5.36 4.97
CA ARG A 555 4.69 6.42 4.70
C ARG A 555 4.52 7.38 5.88
N PHE A 556 4.50 6.88 7.12
CA PHE A 556 4.47 7.73 8.31
C PHE A 556 5.70 8.66 8.40
N MET A 557 6.91 8.13 8.20
CA MET A 557 8.14 8.94 8.24
C MET A 557 8.22 9.97 7.11
N GLU A 558 7.61 9.68 5.96
CA GLU A 558 7.49 10.58 4.80
C GLU A 558 6.39 11.64 4.97
N SER A 559 5.36 11.37 5.79
CA SER A 559 4.20 12.28 5.98
C SER A 559 4.54 13.63 6.63
N ASN A 560 5.69 13.73 7.33
CA ASN A 560 6.16 14.97 7.94
C ASN A 560 7.70 14.99 8.00
N THR A 561 8.33 15.97 7.34
CA THR A 561 9.80 16.11 7.28
C THR A 561 10.47 16.30 8.65
N GLY A 562 9.71 16.72 9.67
CA GLY A 562 10.14 16.79 11.06
C GLY A 562 10.32 15.43 11.75
N LEU A 563 9.74 14.35 11.21
CA LEU A 563 9.88 12.98 11.73
C LEU A 563 11.24 12.38 11.35
N ALA A 564 11.56 12.33 10.05
CA ALA A 564 12.79 11.71 9.55
C ALA A 564 14.07 12.28 10.18
N SER A 565 14.06 13.57 10.52
CA SER A 565 15.16 14.26 11.21
C SER A 565 15.26 13.97 12.72
N ARG A 566 14.16 13.56 13.39
CA ARG A 566 14.10 13.32 14.85
C ARG A 566 14.16 11.86 15.27
N PHE A 567 13.93 10.92 14.36
CA PHE A 567 14.04 9.48 14.60
C PHE A 567 15.25 8.86 13.86
N PRO A 568 16.51 9.18 14.23
CA PRO A 568 17.71 8.77 13.48
C PRO A 568 18.09 7.28 13.65
N LYS A 569 17.26 6.47 14.32
CA LYS A 569 17.54 5.07 14.64
C LYS A 569 16.38 4.18 14.19
N LEU A 570 16.67 3.18 13.37
CA LEU A 570 15.71 2.20 12.86
C LEU A 570 16.08 0.81 13.38
N LEU A 571 15.16 0.13 14.05
CA LEU A 571 15.28 -1.28 14.44
C LEU A 571 14.29 -2.10 13.60
N SER A 572 14.81 -3.08 12.86
CA SER A 572 14.02 -3.97 12.00
C SER A 572 13.88 -5.35 12.64
N PHE A 573 12.64 -5.77 12.84
CA PHE A 573 12.24 -6.98 13.56
C PHE A 573 11.74 -8.03 12.56
N SER A 574 12.64 -8.93 12.17
CA SER A 574 12.36 -10.07 11.30
C SER A 574 11.25 -10.98 11.86
N GLU A 575 10.60 -11.72 10.97
CA GLU A 575 9.75 -12.85 11.35
C GLU A 575 10.58 -14.00 11.90
N TYR A 576 9.97 -14.81 12.77
CA TYR A 576 10.59 -16.01 13.30
C TYR A 576 10.41 -17.20 12.34
N ASP A 577 11.42 -18.05 12.19
CA ASP A 577 11.27 -19.35 11.55
C ASP A 577 10.43 -20.33 12.40
N THR A 578 10.17 -21.55 11.92
CA THR A 578 9.34 -22.53 12.65
C THR A 578 9.98 -22.97 13.96
N ASP A 579 11.29 -23.19 14.00
CA ASP A 579 11.98 -23.71 15.17
C ASP A 579 12.24 -22.61 16.21
N GLN A 580 12.44 -21.37 15.77
CA GLN A 580 12.36 -20.19 16.64
C GLN A 580 10.98 -20.03 17.28
N LEU A 581 9.88 -20.26 16.55
CA LEU A 581 8.53 -20.23 17.12
C LEU A 581 8.30 -21.37 18.13
N VAL A 582 8.85 -22.57 17.90
CA VAL A 582 8.83 -23.67 18.88
C VAL A 582 9.66 -23.30 20.13
N ALA A 583 10.84 -22.72 19.97
CA ALA A 583 11.67 -22.27 21.11
C ALA A 583 11.00 -21.12 21.90
N ILE A 584 10.17 -20.29 21.27
CA ILE A 584 9.32 -19.29 21.96
C ILE A 584 8.22 -19.98 22.78
N PHE A 585 7.63 -21.08 22.27
CA PHE A 585 6.67 -21.88 23.04
C PHE A 585 7.36 -22.48 24.28
N GLU A 586 8.54 -23.07 24.09
CA GLU A 586 9.35 -23.63 25.18
C GLU A 586 9.67 -22.60 26.26
N LEU A 587 10.13 -21.41 25.87
CA LEU A 587 10.47 -20.32 26.78
C LEU A 587 9.25 -19.88 27.59
N GLN A 588 8.10 -19.66 26.95
CA GLN A 588 6.87 -19.25 27.63
C GLN A 588 6.30 -20.37 28.52
N ALA A 589 6.39 -21.63 28.10
CA ALA A 589 5.95 -22.78 28.90
C ALA A 589 6.81 -22.94 30.18
N ARG A 590 8.13 -22.82 30.05
CA ARG A 590 9.07 -22.83 31.21
C ARG A 590 8.84 -21.63 32.13
N GLN A 591 8.58 -20.44 31.59
CA GLN A 591 8.21 -19.26 32.38
C GLN A 591 6.90 -19.44 33.17
N LYS A 592 5.93 -20.18 32.61
CA LYS A 592 4.69 -20.59 33.32
C LYS A 592 4.88 -21.81 34.25
N GLY A 593 6.10 -22.37 34.37
CA GLY A 593 6.38 -23.53 35.22
C GLY A 593 5.85 -24.86 34.70
N MET A 594 5.46 -24.92 33.42
CA MET A 594 4.94 -26.12 32.75
C MET A 594 6.08 -27.07 32.34
N ILE A 595 5.79 -28.36 32.32
CA ILE A 595 6.65 -29.43 31.80
C ILE A 595 5.98 -30.10 30.59
N TYR A 596 6.79 -30.63 29.67
CA TYR A 596 6.35 -31.19 28.39
C TYR A 596 7.41 -32.16 27.83
N GLY A 597 6.97 -33.14 27.05
CA GLY A 597 7.84 -34.03 26.28
C GLY A 597 8.04 -33.57 24.83
N GLU A 598 8.98 -34.21 24.10
CA GLU A 598 9.28 -33.89 22.69
C GLU A 598 8.04 -33.98 21.77
N GLU A 599 7.15 -34.96 22.02
CA GLU A 599 5.89 -35.11 21.28
C GLU A 599 4.99 -33.87 21.36
N VAL A 600 5.08 -33.08 22.44
CA VAL A 600 4.35 -31.81 22.59
C VAL A 600 4.94 -30.75 21.66
N LEU A 601 6.27 -30.71 21.52
CA LEU A 601 6.96 -29.77 20.63
C LEU A 601 6.74 -30.10 19.16
N ASP A 602 6.72 -31.38 18.79
CA ASP A 602 6.31 -31.80 17.45
C ASP A 602 4.82 -31.52 17.21
N LYS A 603 3.97 -31.60 18.23
CA LYS A 603 2.58 -31.17 18.12
C LYS A 603 2.45 -29.66 17.92
N VAL A 604 3.24 -28.84 18.63
CA VAL A 604 3.34 -27.38 18.41
C VAL A 604 3.83 -27.07 17.00
N ARG A 605 4.90 -27.74 16.55
CA ARG A 605 5.42 -27.67 15.18
C ARG A 605 4.35 -28.04 14.14
N SER A 606 3.46 -28.99 14.44
CA SER A 606 2.34 -29.39 13.56
C SER A 606 1.19 -28.38 13.46
N VAL A 607 1.04 -27.47 14.43
CA VAL A 607 -0.02 -26.42 14.39
C VAL A 607 0.51 -25.06 13.93
N ILE A 608 1.83 -24.85 13.92
CA ILE A 608 2.46 -23.67 13.30
C ILE A 608 2.29 -23.75 11.77
N PRO A 609 1.74 -22.71 11.11
CA PRO A 609 1.62 -22.69 9.65
C PRO A 609 3.00 -22.75 8.96
N PRO A 610 3.13 -23.46 7.82
CA PRO A 610 4.38 -23.49 7.07
C PRO A 610 4.74 -22.09 6.52
N ALA A 611 6.04 -21.85 6.33
CA ALA A 611 6.51 -20.65 5.63
C ALA A 611 6.30 -20.78 4.10
N PRO A 612 6.02 -19.67 3.37
CA PRO A 612 5.85 -18.30 3.87
C PRO A 612 4.49 -18.11 4.57
N ARG A 613 4.48 -17.28 5.62
CA ARG A 613 3.27 -17.01 6.43
C ARG A 613 2.63 -15.68 6.06
N GLY A 614 1.30 -15.62 6.17
CA GLY A 614 0.49 -14.45 5.76
C GLY A 614 0.89 -13.12 6.43
N HIS A 615 0.45 -12.00 5.84
CA HIS A 615 0.85 -10.66 6.27
C HIS A 615 0.49 -10.35 7.74
N SER A 616 -0.67 -10.83 8.20
CA SER A 616 -1.16 -10.66 9.57
C SER A 616 -0.62 -11.67 10.59
N PHE A 617 0.27 -12.60 10.20
CA PHE A 617 0.68 -13.69 11.08
C PHE A 617 1.33 -13.19 12.38
N GLY A 618 0.70 -13.52 13.52
CA GLY A 618 1.00 -12.93 14.81
C GLY A 618 2.27 -13.39 15.53
N ASN A 619 3.14 -14.21 14.90
CA ASN A 619 4.44 -14.63 15.46
C ASN A 619 4.36 -15.06 16.94
N GLY A 620 5.02 -14.35 17.87
CA GLY A 620 4.99 -14.67 19.31
C GLY A 620 3.60 -14.57 19.96
N ARG A 621 2.66 -13.78 19.38
CA ARG A 621 1.25 -13.73 19.81
C ARG A 621 0.51 -15.00 19.39
N PHE A 622 0.78 -15.55 18.20
CA PHE A 622 0.22 -16.85 17.79
C PHE A 622 0.67 -17.96 18.77
N ILE A 623 1.97 -17.99 19.11
CA ILE A 623 2.51 -18.98 20.05
C ILE A 623 1.97 -18.82 21.47
N ARG A 624 1.81 -17.57 21.94
CA ARG A 624 1.13 -17.30 23.21
C ARG A 624 -0.30 -17.88 23.23
N ASN A 625 -1.07 -17.67 22.17
CA ASN A 625 -2.43 -18.20 22.07
C ASN A 625 -2.44 -19.75 22.04
N VAL A 626 -1.48 -20.39 21.36
CA VAL A 626 -1.32 -21.86 21.38
C VAL A 626 -1.02 -22.38 22.79
N LEU A 627 -0.16 -21.70 23.56
CA LEU A 627 0.12 -22.07 24.95
C LEU A 627 -1.05 -21.81 25.89
N GLU A 628 -1.77 -20.69 25.73
CA GLU A 628 -2.95 -20.37 26.54
C GLU A 628 -4.11 -21.35 26.27
N GLU A 629 -4.32 -21.77 25.02
CA GLU A 629 -5.31 -22.81 24.70
C GLU A 629 -4.84 -24.22 25.11
N ALA A 630 -3.53 -24.52 25.06
CA ALA A 630 -3.00 -25.78 25.62
C ALA A 630 -3.21 -25.89 27.14
N VAL A 631 -2.97 -24.82 27.90
CA VAL A 631 -3.26 -24.78 29.35
C VAL A 631 -4.77 -24.90 29.62
N SER A 632 -5.62 -24.30 28.78
CA SER A 632 -7.09 -24.45 28.88
C SER A 632 -7.56 -25.88 28.60
N ASN A 633 -6.99 -26.55 27.58
CA ASN A 633 -7.27 -27.94 27.26
C ASN A 633 -6.75 -28.90 28.36
N GLN A 634 -5.58 -28.62 28.92
CA GLN A 634 -5.04 -29.33 30.09
C GLN A 634 -5.98 -29.18 31.31
N ALA A 635 -6.41 -27.96 31.65
CA ALA A 635 -7.39 -27.73 32.72
C ALA A 635 -8.70 -28.51 32.50
N THR A 636 -9.19 -28.57 31.25
CA THR A 636 -10.38 -29.34 30.85
C THR A 636 -10.17 -30.87 30.95
N ARG A 637 -8.95 -31.36 30.68
CA ARG A 637 -8.55 -32.76 30.90
C ARG A 637 -8.56 -33.08 32.41
N LEU A 638 -7.96 -32.23 33.22
CA LEU A 638 -7.80 -32.43 34.66
C LEU A 638 -9.13 -32.25 35.43
N SER A 639 -10.04 -31.39 34.97
CA SER A 639 -11.40 -31.27 35.56
C SER A 639 -12.28 -32.51 35.34
N SER A 640 -11.83 -33.46 34.51
CA SER A 640 -12.46 -34.77 34.33
C SER A 640 -11.84 -35.85 35.23
N MET A 641 -10.83 -35.50 36.04
CA MET A 641 -10.19 -36.37 37.02
C MET A 641 -10.73 -36.12 38.43
N ASP A 642 -10.40 -37.01 39.34
CA ASP A 642 -10.72 -36.90 40.76
C ASP A 642 -9.77 -35.86 41.42
N PRO A 643 -10.27 -34.74 41.97
CA PRO A 643 -9.41 -33.68 42.53
C PRO A 643 -8.46 -34.18 43.62
N ASP A 644 -8.91 -35.13 44.45
CA ASP A 644 -8.14 -35.72 45.55
C ASP A 644 -6.98 -36.63 45.05
N LYS A 645 -6.81 -36.77 43.72
CA LYS A 645 -5.78 -37.58 43.07
C LYS A 645 -4.87 -36.79 42.12
N LEU A 646 -5.09 -35.49 41.94
CA LEU A 646 -4.25 -34.65 41.09
C LEU A 646 -2.89 -34.38 41.78
N THR A 647 -1.79 -34.68 41.09
CA THR A 647 -0.45 -34.37 41.59
C THR A 647 0.06 -33.03 41.06
N GLU A 648 1.10 -32.47 41.70
CA GLU A 648 1.81 -31.30 41.17
C GLU A 648 2.33 -31.55 39.73
N ARG A 649 2.69 -32.79 39.41
CA ARG A 649 3.10 -33.18 38.05
C ARG A 649 1.95 -33.02 37.06
N ASP A 650 0.77 -33.56 37.36
CA ASP A 650 -0.41 -33.48 36.47
C ASP A 650 -0.79 -32.02 36.16
N LEU A 651 -0.73 -31.16 37.19
CA LEU A 651 -1.00 -29.72 37.12
C LEU A 651 0.04 -28.95 36.28
N ARG A 652 1.26 -29.46 36.13
CA ARG A 652 2.32 -28.86 35.30
C ARG A 652 2.48 -29.53 33.92
N GLU A 653 2.00 -30.75 33.72
CA GLU A 653 2.32 -31.56 32.54
C GLU A 653 1.34 -31.34 31.37
N LEU A 654 1.87 -30.75 30.30
CA LEU A 654 1.23 -30.69 28.98
C LEU A 654 1.51 -31.98 28.20
N ILE A 655 0.49 -32.48 27.50
CA ILE A 655 0.58 -33.66 26.63
C ILE A 655 0.11 -33.32 25.21
N PRO A 656 0.43 -34.12 24.17
CA PRO A 656 0.10 -33.80 22.78
C PRO A 656 -1.41 -33.65 22.47
N ALA A 657 -2.29 -34.16 23.33
CA ALA A 657 -3.74 -34.00 23.20
C ALA A 657 -4.26 -32.59 23.58
N ASP A 658 -3.47 -31.82 24.34
CA ASP A 658 -3.79 -30.47 24.79
C ASP A 658 -3.48 -29.43 23.68
N VAL A 659 -2.44 -29.67 22.90
CA VAL A 659 -1.97 -28.74 21.85
C VAL A 659 -2.84 -28.87 20.59
N ARG A 660 -3.64 -27.85 20.34
CA ARG A 660 -4.60 -27.76 19.22
C ARG A 660 -4.44 -26.43 18.48
N PRO A 661 -4.86 -26.32 17.20
CA PRO A 661 -5.01 -25.02 16.55
C PRO A 661 -5.98 -24.15 17.37
N PRO A 662 -5.67 -22.89 17.69
CA PRO A 662 -6.51 -22.07 18.56
C PRO A 662 -7.94 -21.87 18.01
N THR A 663 -8.92 -22.42 18.72
CA THR A 663 -10.36 -22.37 18.40
C THR A 663 -10.91 -20.94 18.54
N SER A 664 -10.22 -20.10 19.30
CA SER A 664 -10.57 -18.72 19.62
C SER A 664 -10.07 -17.67 18.62
N MET A 665 -9.50 -18.07 17.48
CA MET A 665 -9.14 -17.12 16.40
C MET A 665 -10.36 -16.38 15.85
N ARG A 666 -10.18 -15.11 15.46
CA ARG A 666 -11.13 -14.46 14.55
C ARG A 666 -11.15 -15.26 13.25
N ALA A 667 -12.32 -15.36 12.60
CA ALA A 667 -12.44 -16.08 11.33
C ALA A 667 -11.46 -15.53 10.27
N GLU A 668 -11.15 -14.24 10.32
CA GLU A 668 -10.09 -13.57 9.55
C GLU A 668 -8.71 -14.23 9.75
N ASP A 669 -8.26 -14.38 10.99
CA ASP A 669 -6.92 -14.92 11.32
C ASP A 669 -6.74 -16.38 10.89
N TYR A 670 -7.82 -17.15 10.76
CA TYR A 670 -7.77 -18.56 10.32
C TYR A 670 -8.05 -18.73 8.82
N LEU A 671 -8.99 -17.97 8.24
CA LEU A 671 -9.40 -18.10 6.83
C LEU A 671 -8.54 -17.28 5.86
N LEU A 672 -7.86 -16.23 6.33
CA LEU A 672 -6.92 -15.42 5.52
C LEU A 672 -5.49 -15.99 5.54
N GLN A 673 -5.23 -17.07 6.27
CA GLN A 673 -4.02 -17.89 6.15
C GLN A 673 -4.03 -18.68 4.83
N LYS A 674 -3.77 -17.98 3.71
CA LYS A 674 -3.21 -18.66 2.55
C LYS A 674 -1.77 -19.08 2.88
N PRO A 675 -1.36 -20.33 2.58
CA PRO A 675 0.07 -20.65 2.53
C PRO A 675 0.72 -19.77 1.46
N GLY A 676 1.90 -19.22 1.75
CA GLY A 676 2.54 -18.24 0.88
C GLY A 676 2.97 -18.81 -0.47
N THR A 677 2.73 -18.02 -1.51
CA THR A 677 3.26 -18.13 -2.88
C THR A 677 3.65 -16.74 -3.33
#